data_AF-A0A959PXW4-F1
#
_entry.id   AF-A0A959PXW4-F1
#
_cell.length_a   1.000
_cell.length_b   1.000
_cell.length_c   1.000
_cell.angle_alpha   90.00
_cell.angle_beta   90.00
_cell.angle_gamma   90.00
#
_symmetry.space_group_name_H-M   'P 1'
#
loop_
_entity.id
_entity.type
_entity.pdbx_description
1 polymer ?
#
loop_
_entity_poly.entity_id
_entity_poly.type
_entity_poly.pdbx_seq_one_letter_code
_entity_poly.pdbx_strand_id
1 'polypeptide(L)'
;MHINIHTRKHHSISSISIPGFWIGWYLLFSLPLHATQYVFLGIADSLYSNPDNWSNQIFPPFLEETDSIIFSANSECLIRQGESVNGLGYTLINYGRVSNYGYFYLKSGNFLNESQSTWDNHGEMWFTSVERLENYSEANFVNYAKLIHRFSDFDNYGNLIIQDSTFSGNQGSINNFGLISVNSRLECGSLVNYSNIQNNSGGTIHTLTPSTNEGEWYNFFGSKLISNHIFHNIGTLNNETDSCIFLLYFRNDGIVNNYNGAHFYALGSHPTLGFENHGHFVNELNGSFNFSSRVTLPPDGTFTNFGQLNNLNPGIFTNQGSFIQEGQLNIPNIGFLNYGTLTGSGTIICEEVTLAGKCIPGGSGRQMKITSTSRNFLSDTSTLCIGISDYQENDTLVTNQELWLSGTLRLELREGFIPAGCTDFTVLTYASLGTFYSAFDSLSLPEVENHKWEIEYGDTEVILHLLPQSESNNCLEFGNITDHCFVEIPHSIGTLGTIEFRFFPRETNPAQPGQVLFNFNQSPYHYIKYLDDNILIQGETLTIFDTNGWLYTDYPFQSRWYHVAIVSDETKYSKIYIDGNEIPTYTLIDNPSEFDVSHALIGGGITEGSDSVFFAGKLDEVRFWGIPKPASFIRENYYKEIQSADGTLFAYYPMNQGLANSNNPCITNLKDLSQYGNGGTLTNFALSGSSCNWSESVTCSANFPEVNIFTGNDSNSPTDWFVGNNWSTGIPNACQYVLIPNGKTVELNAPAASCFQLEVQNGGTFSSGIGASLEILAPGH
;
A
#
# COMPACT_ATOMS: atom_id res chain seq x y z
N MET A 1 -43.16 -17.37 -29.97
CA MET A 1 -41.90 -16.65 -29.66
C MET A 1 -40.94 -16.88 -30.82
N HIS A 2 -40.53 -15.82 -31.54
CA HIS A 2 -39.41 -15.89 -32.48
C HIS A 2 -38.14 -16.13 -31.68
N ILE A 3 -37.45 -17.25 -31.93
CA ILE A 3 -36.15 -17.55 -31.33
C ILE A 3 -35.10 -17.30 -32.43
N ASN A 4 -34.32 -16.24 -32.26
CA ASN A 4 -33.13 -15.98 -33.06
C ASN A 4 -31.96 -16.76 -32.44
N ILE A 5 -31.50 -17.81 -33.12
CA ILE A 5 -30.31 -18.57 -32.74
C ILE A 5 -29.15 -18.08 -33.62
N HIS A 6 -28.16 -17.41 -33.02
CA HIS A 6 -26.88 -17.15 -33.66
C HIS A 6 -25.99 -18.40 -33.57
N THR A 7 -25.71 -18.98 -34.73
CA THR A 7 -24.90 -20.20 -34.91
C THR A 7 -23.41 -19.92 -34.76
N ARG A 8 -22.67 -20.78 -34.04
CA ARG A 8 -21.24 -21.02 -34.30
C ARG A 8 -21.08 -22.19 -35.27
N LYS A 9 -20.21 -21.95 -36.24
CA LYS A 9 -19.84 -22.77 -37.40
C LYS A 9 -19.27 -24.16 -37.08
N HIS A 10 -19.47 -25.05 -38.07
CA HIS A 10 -18.63 -26.20 -38.49
C HIS A 10 -18.63 -27.49 -37.64
N HIS A 11 -19.46 -28.50 -38.00
CA HIS A 11 -19.07 -29.67 -38.82
C HIS A 11 -20.15 -30.79 -38.84
N SER A 12 -20.59 -31.11 -40.06
CA SER A 12 -21.06 -32.41 -40.62
C SER A 12 -22.04 -33.34 -39.86
N ILE A 13 -23.20 -33.51 -40.51
CA ILE A 13 -24.16 -34.62 -40.38
C ILE A 13 -23.59 -35.90 -41.04
N SER A 14 -23.86 -37.07 -40.44
CA SER A 14 -23.99 -38.34 -41.19
C SER A 14 -25.03 -39.27 -40.53
N SER A 15 -26.23 -39.30 -41.11
CA SER A 15 -27.23 -40.37 -41.25
C SER A 15 -27.27 -41.61 -40.33
N ILE A 16 -28.49 -42.02 -39.93
CA ILE A 16 -29.08 -43.36 -40.21
C ILE A 16 -30.62 -43.34 -40.00
N SER A 17 -31.35 -44.12 -40.83
CA SER A 17 -32.79 -44.06 -41.10
C SER A 17 -33.67 -45.14 -40.42
N ILE A 18 -34.90 -44.76 -39.97
CA ILE A 18 -36.30 -45.27 -40.20
C ILE A 18 -36.50 -46.81 -40.35
N PRO A 19 -37.58 -47.54 -39.89
CA PRO A 19 -39.01 -47.15 -39.92
C PRO A 19 -40.01 -47.78 -38.90
N GLY A 20 -41.26 -47.28 -38.90
CA GLY A 20 -42.40 -47.97 -38.27
C GLY A 20 -43.70 -47.18 -38.17
N PHE A 21 -44.25 -46.70 -39.29
CA PHE A 21 -45.59 -46.13 -39.38
C PHE A 21 -46.65 -47.24 -39.52
N TRP A 22 -47.73 -47.19 -38.73
CA TRP A 22 -49.04 -47.73 -39.08
C TRP A 22 -50.11 -46.67 -38.79
N ILE A 23 -50.60 -46.04 -39.87
CA ILE A 23 -51.81 -45.20 -39.87
C ILE A 23 -53.00 -46.14 -40.10
N GLY A 24 -53.95 -46.12 -39.17
CA GLY A 24 -55.24 -46.79 -39.28
C GLY A 24 -56.35 -45.88 -38.76
N TRP A 25 -56.94 -45.10 -39.67
CA TRP A 25 -58.33 -44.63 -39.69
C TRP A 25 -58.98 -44.23 -38.34
N TYR A 26 -59.03 -42.93 -38.07
CA TYR A 26 -60.24 -42.30 -37.51
C TYR A 26 -60.50 -40.99 -38.27
N LEU A 27 -61.54 -41.03 -39.10
CA LEU A 27 -62.17 -39.85 -39.68
C LEU A 27 -63.49 -39.66 -38.91
N LEU A 28 -63.70 -38.41 -38.47
CA LEU A 28 -64.86 -37.83 -37.79
C LEU A 28 -64.90 -37.88 -36.24
N PHE A 29 -64.98 -36.65 -35.72
CA PHE A 29 -65.19 -36.17 -34.34
C PHE A 29 -63.96 -36.08 -33.42
N SER A 30 -63.12 -35.06 -33.63
CA SER A 30 -62.48 -34.37 -32.51
C SER A 30 -63.18 -33.01 -32.34
N LEU A 31 -64.03 -32.93 -31.31
CA LEU A 31 -64.58 -31.70 -30.76
C LEU A 31 -63.43 -30.74 -30.37
N PRO A 32 -63.68 -29.42 -30.22
CA PRO A 32 -62.67 -28.49 -29.73
C PRO A 32 -62.24 -28.95 -28.33
N LEU A 33 -60.93 -29.04 -28.04
CA LEU A 33 -60.50 -29.10 -26.64
C LEU A 33 -60.91 -27.76 -26.00
N HIS A 34 -62.00 -27.81 -25.23
CA HIS A 34 -62.55 -26.67 -24.50
C HIS A 34 -61.80 -26.54 -23.18
N ALA A 35 -60.80 -25.65 -23.09
CA ALA A 35 -60.35 -25.16 -21.80
C ALA A 35 -61.50 -24.38 -21.17
N THR A 36 -62.18 -24.96 -20.18
CA THR A 36 -63.36 -24.36 -19.55
C THR A 36 -62.92 -23.56 -18.33
N GLN A 37 -63.18 -22.26 -18.36
CA GLN A 37 -62.97 -21.37 -17.22
C GLN A 37 -64.21 -21.38 -16.32
N TYR A 38 -64.04 -21.78 -15.07
CA TYR A 38 -65.07 -21.74 -14.04
C TYR A 38 -64.76 -20.57 -13.09
N VAL A 39 -65.41 -19.42 -13.31
CA VAL A 39 -65.28 -18.26 -12.43
C VAL A 39 -66.30 -18.35 -11.29
N PHE A 40 -65.85 -18.35 -10.04
CA PHE A 40 -66.71 -18.23 -8.86
C PHE A 40 -66.98 -16.74 -8.56
N LEU A 41 -68.26 -16.39 -8.54
CA LEU A 41 -68.81 -15.03 -8.41
C LEU A 41 -69.52 -14.80 -7.05
N GLY A 42 -69.63 -15.83 -6.21
CA GLY A 42 -70.41 -15.80 -4.97
C GLY A 42 -69.74 -15.04 -3.81
N ILE A 43 -70.56 -14.43 -2.96
CA ILE A 43 -70.15 -13.78 -1.70
C ILE A 43 -70.77 -14.62 -0.57
N ALA A 44 -69.98 -15.51 0.04
CA ALA A 44 -70.39 -16.45 1.11
C ALA A 44 -71.28 -17.65 0.69
N ASP A 45 -70.71 -18.61 -0.04
CA ASP A 45 -71.27 -19.97 -0.19
C ASP A 45 -70.29 -20.99 0.37
N SER A 46 -70.63 -21.54 1.54
CA SER A 46 -69.73 -22.39 2.31
C SER A 46 -69.55 -23.80 1.77
N LEU A 47 -70.39 -24.20 0.81
CA LEU A 47 -70.39 -25.56 0.25
C LEU A 47 -70.09 -25.58 -1.26
N TYR A 48 -69.90 -24.41 -1.89
CA TYR A 48 -69.71 -24.22 -3.33
C TYR A 48 -70.83 -24.85 -4.19
N SER A 49 -71.93 -25.23 -3.56
CA SER A 49 -72.95 -26.10 -4.14
C SER A 49 -74.02 -25.30 -4.86
N ASN A 50 -74.07 -23.98 -4.67
CA ASN A 50 -75.01 -23.13 -5.40
C ASN A 50 -74.47 -22.84 -6.81
N PRO A 51 -75.09 -23.41 -7.86
CA PRO A 51 -74.62 -23.22 -9.23
C PRO A 51 -74.67 -21.74 -9.65
N ASP A 52 -75.57 -20.93 -9.08
CA ASP A 52 -75.71 -19.49 -9.37
C ASP A 52 -74.45 -18.68 -8.99
N ASN A 53 -73.62 -19.22 -8.11
CA ASN A 53 -72.36 -18.61 -7.72
C ASN A 53 -71.22 -18.88 -8.71
N TRP A 54 -71.47 -19.61 -9.79
CA TRP A 54 -70.50 -19.89 -10.84
C TRP A 54 -70.92 -19.23 -12.15
N SER A 55 -69.95 -18.65 -12.88
CA SER A 55 -70.14 -18.01 -14.19
C SER A 55 -70.86 -18.86 -15.23
N ASN A 56 -70.75 -20.19 -15.13
CA ASN A 56 -71.41 -21.14 -16.02
C ASN A 56 -72.71 -21.71 -15.44
N GLN A 57 -73.17 -21.21 -14.29
CA GLN A 57 -74.33 -21.73 -13.55
C GLN A 57 -74.25 -23.24 -13.25
N ILE A 58 -73.03 -23.77 -13.20
CA ILE A 58 -72.73 -25.18 -13.00
C ILE A 58 -71.54 -25.26 -12.06
N PHE A 59 -71.71 -25.98 -10.95
CA PHE A 59 -70.58 -26.41 -10.13
C PHE A 59 -69.78 -27.46 -10.93
N PRO A 60 -68.47 -27.26 -11.19
CA PRO A 60 -67.68 -28.18 -11.99
C PRO A 60 -67.58 -29.54 -11.30
N PRO A 61 -68.21 -30.61 -11.83
CA PRO A 61 -68.22 -31.90 -11.16
C PRO A 61 -66.89 -32.65 -11.36
N PHE A 62 -66.14 -32.34 -12.43
CA PHE A 62 -64.82 -32.88 -12.77
C PHE A 62 -64.06 -31.86 -13.64
N LEU A 63 -62.80 -31.54 -13.31
CA LEU A 63 -61.92 -30.69 -14.11
C LEU A 63 -61.07 -31.55 -15.07
N GLU A 64 -60.97 -31.14 -16.33
CA GLU A 64 -59.99 -31.67 -17.30
C GLU A 64 -58.64 -30.94 -17.19
N GLU A 65 -57.57 -31.51 -17.77
CA GLU A 65 -56.18 -31.00 -17.66
C GLU A 65 -56.01 -29.52 -18.05
N THR A 66 -56.90 -28.99 -18.88
CA THR A 66 -56.87 -27.60 -19.37
C THR A 66 -57.89 -26.68 -18.72
N ASP A 67 -58.69 -27.18 -17.76
CA ASP A 67 -59.69 -26.37 -17.07
C ASP A 67 -59.04 -25.48 -16.00
N SER A 68 -59.70 -24.35 -15.72
CA SER A 68 -59.23 -23.40 -14.71
C SER A 68 -60.36 -22.90 -13.83
N ILE A 69 -60.09 -22.85 -12.52
CA ILE A 69 -60.99 -22.23 -11.54
C ILE A 69 -60.46 -20.85 -11.21
N ILE A 70 -61.31 -19.83 -11.34
CA ILE A 70 -60.98 -18.43 -11.06
C ILE A 70 -61.91 -17.92 -9.96
N PHE A 71 -61.38 -17.54 -8.82
CA PHE A 71 -62.18 -16.81 -7.82
C PHE A 71 -62.20 -15.32 -8.18
N SER A 72 -63.39 -14.72 -8.30
CA SER A 72 -63.52 -13.31 -8.63
C SER A 72 -63.08 -12.39 -7.48
N ALA A 73 -62.98 -11.09 -7.73
CA ALA A 73 -62.60 -10.15 -6.69
C ALA A 73 -63.73 -10.02 -5.64
N ASN A 74 -63.38 -10.06 -4.35
CA ASN A 74 -64.30 -9.99 -3.20
C ASN A 74 -65.20 -11.22 -2.96
N SER A 75 -64.92 -12.37 -3.57
CA SER A 75 -65.57 -13.62 -3.17
C SER A 75 -65.02 -14.13 -1.84
N GLU A 76 -65.88 -14.38 -0.84
CA GLU A 76 -65.48 -15.03 0.40
C GLU A 76 -65.57 -16.56 0.26
N CYS A 77 -64.41 -17.22 0.38
CA CYS A 77 -64.24 -18.67 0.42
C CYS A 77 -64.35 -19.14 1.88
N LEU A 78 -65.58 -19.33 2.40
CA LEU A 78 -65.80 -19.70 3.81
C LEU A 78 -66.02 -21.21 3.97
N ILE A 79 -64.96 -22.00 4.17
CA ILE A 79 -65.11 -23.44 4.44
C ILE A 79 -65.50 -23.64 5.92
N ARG A 80 -66.75 -24.04 6.20
CA ARG A 80 -67.22 -24.34 7.57
C ARG A 80 -67.01 -25.82 7.92
N GLN A 81 -66.60 -26.09 9.16
CA GLN A 81 -66.40 -27.44 9.68
C GLN A 81 -67.75 -28.06 10.12
N GLY A 82 -68.08 -29.26 9.61
CA GLY A 82 -68.98 -30.20 10.33
C GLY A 82 -70.44 -30.38 9.91
N GLU A 83 -70.81 -30.40 8.62
CA GLU A 83 -72.13 -30.93 8.21
C GLU A 83 -72.00 -32.35 7.63
N SER A 84 -72.72 -33.31 8.24
CA SER A 84 -72.91 -34.66 7.71
C SER A 84 -74.28 -34.77 7.05
N VAL A 85 -74.33 -35.22 5.80
CA VAL A 85 -75.57 -35.65 5.14
C VAL A 85 -75.41 -37.11 4.76
N ASN A 86 -76.22 -37.96 5.40
CA ASN A 86 -76.29 -39.40 5.15
C ASN A 86 -76.77 -39.67 3.72
N GLY A 87 -75.97 -40.41 2.96
CA GLY A 87 -76.40 -41.12 1.76
C GLY A 87 -75.63 -40.74 0.51
N LEU A 88 -74.55 -41.50 0.24
CA LEU A 88 -73.64 -41.41 -0.91
C LEU A 88 -72.79 -40.12 -0.88
N GLY A 89 -71.45 -40.28 -0.83
CA GLY A 89 -70.45 -39.22 -0.56
C GLY A 89 -70.68 -37.92 -1.33
N TYR A 90 -70.29 -36.75 -0.83
CA TYR A 90 -68.91 -36.38 -0.44
C TYR A 90 -68.92 -35.22 0.56
N THR A 91 -67.91 -35.23 1.44
CA THR A 91 -67.58 -34.16 2.40
C THR A 91 -66.64 -33.14 1.74
N LEU A 92 -66.79 -31.84 2.00
CA LEU A 92 -65.71 -30.85 1.83
C LEU A 92 -64.74 -30.89 3.03
N ILE A 93 -64.33 -32.11 3.37
CA ILE A 93 -63.16 -32.49 4.17
C ILE A 93 -62.41 -33.39 3.18
N ASN A 94 -61.23 -32.99 2.72
CA ASN A 94 -60.51 -33.71 1.67
C ASN A 94 -59.88 -35.02 2.22
N TYR A 95 -60.68 -36.07 2.40
CA TYR A 95 -60.21 -37.45 2.61
C TYR A 95 -60.33 -38.32 1.35
N GLY A 96 -60.37 -37.73 0.15
CA GLY A 96 -60.46 -38.45 -1.12
C GLY A 96 -59.74 -37.71 -2.24
N ARG A 97 -58.51 -38.16 -2.51
CA ARG A 97 -57.67 -37.95 -3.71
C ARG A 97 -58.32 -37.04 -4.78
N VAL A 98 -57.93 -35.77 -4.82
CA VAL A 98 -58.03 -35.01 -6.08
C VAL A 98 -56.94 -35.63 -6.94
N SER A 99 -57.33 -36.33 -7.99
CA SER A 99 -56.44 -36.82 -9.04
C SER A 99 -57.00 -36.24 -10.32
N ASN A 100 -56.58 -35.02 -10.67
CA ASN A 100 -56.55 -34.51 -12.05
C ASN A 100 -55.93 -33.10 -12.08
N TYR A 101 -55.11 -32.91 -13.11
CA TYR A 101 -54.29 -31.75 -13.44
C TYR A 101 -55.18 -30.52 -13.76
N GLY A 102 -54.85 -29.32 -13.27
CA GLY A 102 -55.63 -28.09 -13.53
C GLY A 102 -55.05 -26.84 -12.85
N TYR A 103 -55.38 -25.65 -13.37
CA TYR A 103 -54.85 -24.34 -12.92
C TYR A 103 -55.83 -23.62 -11.96
N PHE A 104 -55.32 -23.07 -10.85
CA PHE A 104 -56.10 -22.29 -9.89
C PHE A 104 -55.66 -20.82 -9.85
N TYR A 105 -56.60 -19.90 -10.04
CA TYR A 105 -56.36 -18.45 -10.03
C TYR A 105 -57.06 -17.77 -8.84
N LEU A 106 -56.29 -17.06 -8.01
CA LEU A 106 -56.78 -16.25 -6.90
C LEU A 106 -56.74 -14.75 -7.27
N LYS A 107 -57.89 -14.04 -7.22
CA LYS A 107 -57.98 -12.57 -7.45
C LYS A 107 -58.12 -11.79 -6.14
N SER A 108 -58.07 -10.45 -6.19
CA SER A 108 -58.03 -9.57 -5.01
C SER A 108 -59.20 -9.78 -4.03
N GLY A 109 -58.90 -9.86 -2.73
CA GLY A 109 -59.91 -9.90 -1.66
C GLY A 109 -60.37 -11.30 -1.23
N ASN A 110 -59.72 -12.36 -1.71
CA ASN A 110 -59.98 -13.73 -1.24
C ASN A 110 -59.27 -13.98 0.11
N PHE A 111 -60.03 -14.38 1.14
CA PHE A 111 -59.53 -14.84 2.44
C PHE A 111 -59.68 -16.36 2.55
N LEU A 112 -58.66 -17.06 3.06
CA LEU A 112 -58.77 -18.43 3.56
C LEU A 112 -58.80 -18.36 5.09
N ASN A 113 -59.99 -18.45 5.68
CA ASN A 113 -60.19 -18.29 7.13
C ASN A 113 -60.52 -19.63 7.81
N GLU A 114 -59.90 -19.91 8.95
CA GLU A 114 -60.24 -21.02 9.86
C GLU A 114 -61.20 -20.47 10.95
N SER A 115 -62.43 -20.99 11.05
CA SER A 115 -63.37 -20.50 12.07
C SER A 115 -62.99 -21.02 13.47
N GLN A 116 -62.87 -20.13 14.45
CA GLN A 116 -62.53 -20.44 15.84
C GLN A 116 -63.50 -21.46 16.48
N SER A 117 -62.99 -22.60 16.93
CA SER A 117 -63.70 -23.59 17.76
C SER A 117 -62.69 -24.34 18.66
N THR A 118 -63.04 -24.52 19.93
CA THR A 118 -62.15 -24.87 21.06
C THR A 118 -61.88 -26.37 21.27
N TRP A 119 -62.08 -27.23 20.26
CA TRP A 119 -61.92 -28.67 20.42
C TRP A 119 -61.07 -29.26 19.29
N ASP A 120 -60.01 -29.97 19.68
CA ASP A 120 -58.97 -30.58 18.84
C ASP A 120 -59.52 -31.40 17.66
N ASN A 121 -59.44 -30.84 16.43
CA ASN A 121 -58.99 -31.51 15.20
C ASN A 121 -58.99 -30.56 13.98
N HIS A 122 -57.80 -29.99 13.75
CA HIS A 122 -57.12 -29.39 12.58
C HIS A 122 -57.85 -29.17 11.24
N GLY A 123 -58.07 -27.91 10.85
CA GLY A 123 -58.47 -27.48 9.50
C GLY A 123 -57.29 -27.36 8.53
N GLU A 124 -57.01 -28.42 7.78
CA GLU A 124 -55.94 -28.47 6.76
C GLU A 124 -56.51 -28.38 5.33
N MET A 125 -55.86 -27.61 4.44
CA MET A 125 -56.18 -27.58 3.00
C MET A 125 -55.16 -28.39 2.21
N TRP A 126 -55.59 -29.55 1.69
CA TRP A 126 -54.75 -30.47 0.94
C TRP A 126 -54.96 -30.31 -0.57
N PHE A 127 -53.92 -29.92 -1.32
CA PHE A 127 -53.93 -29.91 -2.77
C PHE A 127 -53.17 -31.14 -3.27
N THR A 128 -53.84 -32.25 -3.54
CA THR A 128 -53.14 -33.52 -3.81
C THR A 128 -52.65 -33.71 -5.26
N SER A 129 -52.92 -32.76 -6.16
CA SER A 129 -52.51 -32.82 -7.59
C SER A 129 -52.65 -31.48 -8.35
N VAL A 130 -52.30 -30.35 -7.72
CA VAL A 130 -52.26 -29.05 -8.44
C VAL A 130 -50.87 -28.84 -9.05
N GLU A 131 -50.80 -28.83 -10.38
CA GLU A 131 -49.54 -28.57 -11.10
C GLU A 131 -49.06 -27.13 -10.87
N ARG A 132 -49.97 -26.15 -10.92
CA ARG A 132 -49.61 -24.74 -10.79
C ARG A 132 -50.71 -23.91 -10.14
N LEU A 133 -50.33 -23.15 -9.11
CA LEU A 133 -51.20 -22.20 -8.40
C LEU A 133 -50.68 -20.78 -8.67
N GLU A 134 -51.55 -19.87 -9.12
CA GLU A 134 -51.15 -18.49 -9.44
C GLU A 134 -51.92 -17.47 -8.59
N ASN A 135 -51.22 -16.56 -7.94
CA ASN A 135 -51.80 -15.43 -7.21
C ASN A 135 -51.64 -14.13 -8.01
N TYR A 136 -52.74 -13.50 -8.40
CA TYR A 136 -52.77 -12.18 -9.07
C TYR A 136 -53.40 -11.09 -8.19
N SER A 137 -53.47 -11.30 -6.87
CA SER A 137 -54.20 -10.40 -5.98
C SER A 137 -53.49 -9.04 -5.81
N GLU A 138 -54.16 -7.94 -6.20
CA GLU A 138 -53.76 -6.57 -5.83
C GLU A 138 -53.96 -6.27 -4.33
N ALA A 139 -54.80 -7.07 -3.65
CA ALA A 139 -55.03 -7.05 -2.21
C ALA A 139 -54.30 -8.21 -1.50
N ASN A 140 -54.13 -8.12 -0.19
CA ASN A 140 -53.42 -9.14 0.60
C ASN A 140 -54.12 -10.51 0.54
N PHE A 141 -53.45 -11.52 0.01
CA PHE A 141 -53.82 -12.92 0.21
C PHE A 141 -53.21 -13.40 1.53
N VAL A 142 -54.04 -13.53 2.57
CA VAL A 142 -53.59 -13.93 3.91
C VAL A 142 -53.86 -15.42 4.12
N ASN A 143 -52.80 -16.22 4.31
CA ASN A 143 -52.93 -17.62 4.68
C ASN A 143 -52.99 -17.78 6.21
N TYR A 144 -54.17 -18.11 6.74
CA TYR A 144 -54.38 -18.54 8.13
C TYR A 144 -54.51 -20.07 8.28
N ALA A 145 -54.60 -20.82 7.17
CA ALA A 145 -54.91 -22.25 7.21
C ALA A 145 -53.71 -23.06 7.71
N LYS A 146 -53.95 -24.02 8.61
CA LYS A 146 -52.91 -24.71 9.39
C LYS A 146 -51.87 -25.48 8.56
N LEU A 147 -52.16 -25.80 7.30
CA LEU A 147 -51.26 -26.43 6.33
C LEU A 147 -51.89 -26.25 4.93
N ILE A 148 -51.24 -25.52 4.01
CA ILE A 148 -51.40 -25.75 2.56
C ILE A 148 -50.33 -26.78 2.22
N HIS A 149 -50.72 -27.97 1.79
CA HIS A 149 -49.81 -29.07 1.45
C HIS A 149 -49.93 -29.46 -0.03
N ARG A 150 -48.77 -29.67 -0.69
CA ARG A 150 -48.57 -30.37 -2.00
C ARG A 150 -48.92 -29.63 -3.32
N PHE A 151 -48.66 -28.33 -3.45
CA PHE A 151 -48.58 -27.72 -4.79
C PHE A 151 -47.25 -28.05 -5.48
N SER A 152 -47.24 -28.24 -6.80
CA SER A 152 -46.01 -28.45 -7.58
C SER A 152 -45.27 -27.13 -7.84
N ASP A 153 -45.93 -26.15 -8.46
CA ASP A 153 -45.39 -24.79 -8.64
C ASP A 153 -46.39 -23.72 -8.15
N PHE A 154 -45.89 -22.66 -7.53
CA PHE A 154 -46.68 -21.50 -7.08
C PHE A 154 -46.09 -20.20 -7.59
N ASP A 155 -46.84 -19.48 -8.42
CA ASP A 155 -46.44 -18.17 -8.92
C ASP A 155 -47.19 -17.06 -8.19
N ASN A 156 -46.44 -16.20 -7.50
CA ASN A 156 -46.99 -15.04 -6.82
C ASN A 156 -46.76 -13.76 -7.62
N TYR A 157 -47.79 -13.22 -8.27
CA TYR A 157 -47.78 -11.91 -8.91
C TYR A 157 -48.33 -10.79 -8.01
N GLY A 158 -48.94 -11.14 -6.87
CA GLY A 158 -49.61 -10.23 -5.94
C GLY A 158 -48.96 -10.14 -4.55
N ASN A 159 -49.77 -9.78 -3.54
CA ASN A 159 -49.32 -9.75 -2.13
C ASN A 159 -49.71 -11.04 -1.40
N LEU A 160 -48.73 -11.87 -1.02
CA LEU A 160 -48.89 -13.05 -0.18
C LEU A 160 -48.45 -12.74 1.26
N ILE A 161 -49.35 -12.90 2.23
CA ILE A 161 -49.07 -12.78 3.67
C ILE A 161 -49.23 -14.15 4.32
N ILE A 162 -48.18 -14.66 4.95
CA ILE A 162 -48.19 -15.93 5.70
C ILE A 162 -48.25 -15.58 7.18
N GLN A 163 -49.35 -15.94 7.85
CA GLN A 163 -49.60 -15.55 9.23
C GLN A 163 -50.14 -16.74 10.05
N ASP A 164 -49.69 -16.87 11.31
CA ASP A 164 -50.19 -17.83 12.30
C ASP A 164 -50.15 -19.33 11.88
N SER A 165 -49.46 -19.66 10.79
CA SER A 165 -49.42 -21.01 10.21
C SER A 165 -48.15 -21.28 9.36
N THR A 166 -47.96 -22.55 8.95
CA THR A 166 -46.95 -22.98 7.99
C THR A 166 -47.51 -23.07 6.56
N PHE A 167 -46.92 -22.32 5.63
CA PHE A 167 -47.14 -22.49 4.19
C PHE A 167 -46.11 -23.50 3.67
N SER A 168 -46.50 -24.72 3.29
CA SER A 168 -45.57 -25.82 2.93
C SER A 168 -45.79 -26.40 1.54
N GLY A 169 -44.80 -26.27 0.66
CA GLY A 169 -44.89 -26.75 -0.73
C GLY A 169 -44.66 -28.24 -0.97
N ASN A 170 -44.45 -29.10 0.02
CA ASN A 170 -44.05 -30.52 -0.18
C ASN A 170 -42.96 -30.70 -1.28
N GLN A 171 -41.92 -29.86 -1.26
CA GLN A 171 -40.84 -29.76 -2.26
C GLN A 171 -41.17 -29.05 -3.59
N GLY A 172 -42.32 -28.40 -3.74
CA GLY A 172 -42.67 -27.57 -4.89
C GLY A 172 -41.90 -26.24 -4.98
N SER A 173 -41.90 -25.62 -6.17
CA SER A 173 -41.22 -24.34 -6.44
C SER A 173 -42.14 -23.15 -6.20
N ILE A 174 -41.59 -22.05 -5.67
CA ILE A 174 -42.27 -20.76 -5.57
C ILE A 174 -41.55 -19.75 -6.46
N ASN A 175 -42.24 -19.17 -7.43
CA ASN A 175 -41.75 -18.02 -8.20
C ASN A 175 -42.44 -16.76 -7.69
N ASN A 176 -41.68 -15.84 -7.09
CA ASN A 176 -42.21 -14.59 -6.58
C ASN A 176 -41.94 -13.43 -7.54
N PHE A 177 -43.00 -12.87 -8.11
CA PHE A 177 -43.01 -11.63 -8.88
C PHE A 177 -43.64 -10.45 -8.11
N GLY A 178 -44.30 -10.71 -6.98
CA GLY A 178 -44.96 -9.73 -6.10
C GLY A 178 -44.31 -9.58 -4.72
N LEU A 179 -45.12 -9.32 -3.69
CA LEU A 179 -44.66 -9.26 -2.30
C LEU A 179 -44.97 -10.56 -1.58
N ILE A 180 -43.99 -11.14 -0.88
CA ILE A 180 -44.21 -12.19 0.12
C ILE A 180 -43.85 -11.62 1.49
N SER A 181 -44.77 -11.69 2.44
CA SER A 181 -44.60 -11.26 3.83
C SER A 181 -44.81 -12.46 4.76
N VAL A 182 -43.76 -12.90 5.46
CA VAL A 182 -43.76 -14.11 6.30
C VAL A 182 -43.72 -13.73 7.77
N ASN A 183 -44.82 -13.93 8.49
CA ASN A 183 -44.94 -13.69 9.94
C ASN A 183 -44.82 -14.97 10.77
N SER A 184 -44.79 -16.16 10.13
CA SER A 184 -44.75 -17.45 10.82
C SER A 184 -43.79 -18.43 10.14
N ARG A 185 -44.24 -19.36 9.28
CA ARG A 185 -43.32 -20.30 8.61
C ARG A 185 -43.65 -20.48 7.13
N LEU A 186 -42.63 -20.35 6.28
CA LEU A 186 -42.65 -20.71 4.86
C LEU A 186 -41.66 -21.86 4.65
N GLU A 187 -42.12 -22.97 4.08
CA GLU A 187 -41.28 -24.10 3.72
C GLU A 187 -41.56 -24.52 2.27
N CYS A 188 -40.54 -24.53 1.43
CA CYS A 188 -40.71 -24.89 0.02
C CYS A 188 -39.52 -25.69 -0.52
N GLY A 189 -39.70 -26.31 -1.69
CA GLY A 189 -38.61 -26.92 -2.41
C GLY A 189 -37.64 -25.87 -2.89
N SER A 190 -38.02 -25.14 -3.93
CA SER A 190 -37.25 -24.02 -4.49
C SER A 190 -38.01 -22.72 -4.26
N LEU A 191 -37.26 -21.64 -4.07
CA LEU A 191 -37.78 -20.27 -4.03
C LEU A 191 -36.98 -19.42 -5.01
N VAL A 192 -37.64 -18.88 -6.02
CA VAL A 192 -37.08 -17.94 -6.97
C VAL A 192 -37.74 -16.59 -6.75
N ASN A 193 -37.00 -15.64 -6.19
CA ASN A 193 -37.52 -14.31 -5.88
C ASN A 193 -37.09 -13.29 -6.92
N TYR A 194 -38.03 -12.74 -7.68
CA TYR A 194 -37.80 -11.63 -8.63
C TYR A 194 -38.23 -10.26 -8.06
N SER A 195 -38.79 -10.20 -6.85
CA SER A 195 -39.39 -8.99 -6.27
C SER A 195 -39.11 -8.92 -4.76
N ASN A 196 -40.10 -8.62 -3.91
CA ASN A 196 -39.87 -8.35 -2.49
C ASN A 196 -40.25 -9.53 -1.59
N ILE A 197 -39.34 -9.91 -0.70
CA ILE A 197 -39.60 -10.83 0.42
C ILE A 197 -39.34 -10.09 1.74
N GLN A 198 -40.30 -10.16 2.65
CA GLN A 198 -40.21 -9.66 4.02
C GLN A 198 -40.41 -10.84 4.98
N ASN A 199 -39.32 -11.34 5.56
CA ASN A 199 -39.38 -12.28 6.68
C ASN A 199 -39.46 -11.47 7.97
N ASN A 200 -40.68 -11.31 8.48
CA ASN A 200 -40.98 -10.44 9.61
C ASN A 200 -40.60 -11.10 10.94
N SER A 201 -40.79 -10.35 12.03
CA SER A 201 -40.31 -10.73 13.36
C SER A 201 -40.72 -12.16 13.76
N GLY A 202 -39.73 -13.02 14.03
CA GLY A 202 -39.93 -14.42 14.41
C GLY A 202 -40.31 -15.37 13.26
N GLY A 203 -40.43 -14.87 12.03
CA GLY A 203 -40.71 -15.65 10.84
C GLY A 203 -39.57 -16.62 10.48
N THR A 204 -39.89 -17.75 9.86
CA THR A 204 -38.92 -18.73 9.36
C THR A 204 -39.19 -19.07 7.91
N ILE A 205 -38.20 -18.89 7.04
CA ILE A 205 -38.23 -19.34 5.66
C ILE A 205 -37.22 -20.48 5.50
N HIS A 206 -37.68 -21.63 5.01
CA HIS A 206 -36.87 -22.82 4.81
C HIS A 206 -36.97 -23.35 3.38
N THR A 207 -35.86 -23.39 2.66
CA THR A 207 -35.75 -23.96 1.31
C THR A 207 -35.01 -25.29 1.33
N LEU A 208 -35.49 -26.26 0.56
CA LEU A 208 -34.98 -27.64 0.56
C LEU A 208 -34.13 -27.99 -0.68
N THR A 209 -34.24 -27.21 -1.75
CA THR A 209 -33.56 -27.41 -3.04
C THR A 209 -32.96 -26.07 -3.52
N PRO A 210 -32.17 -26.02 -4.61
CA PRO A 210 -31.57 -24.78 -5.10
C PRO A 210 -32.59 -23.64 -5.19
N SER A 211 -32.25 -22.48 -4.65
CA SER A 211 -33.10 -21.29 -4.60
C SER A 211 -32.33 -20.05 -5.01
N THR A 212 -33.02 -19.07 -5.59
CA THR A 212 -32.40 -17.86 -6.15
C THR A 212 -33.12 -16.61 -5.64
N ASN A 213 -32.37 -15.61 -5.21
CA ASN A 213 -32.86 -14.27 -4.90
C ASN A 213 -32.34 -13.27 -5.93
N GLU A 214 -33.20 -12.81 -6.85
CA GLU A 214 -32.92 -11.73 -7.80
C GLU A 214 -33.48 -10.37 -7.34
N GLY A 215 -34.42 -10.37 -6.40
CA GLY A 215 -35.04 -9.15 -5.85
C GLY A 215 -34.50 -8.70 -4.49
N GLU A 216 -35.33 -7.99 -3.73
CA GLU A 216 -35.00 -7.52 -2.38
C GLU A 216 -35.56 -8.48 -1.33
N TRP A 217 -34.69 -8.91 -0.42
CA TRP A 217 -35.05 -9.78 0.70
C TRP A 217 -34.69 -9.11 2.02
N TYR A 218 -35.66 -8.96 2.92
CA TYR A 218 -35.47 -8.46 4.27
C TYR A 218 -35.74 -9.55 5.30
N ASN A 219 -34.76 -9.83 6.15
CA ASN A 219 -34.86 -10.74 7.30
C ASN A 219 -34.86 -9.90 8.58
N PHE A 220 -36.04 -9.61 9.13
CA PHE A 220 -36.26 -8.71 10.25
C PHE A 220 -36.12 -9.39 11.62
N PHE A 221 -36.03 -8.60 12.68
CA PHE A 221 -35.81 -8.99 14.08
C PHE A 221 -36.20 -10.44 14.47
N GLY A 222 -35.22 -11.28 14.80
CA GLY A 222 -35.45 -12.65 15.28
C GLY A 222 -35.93 -13.65 14.23
N SER A 223 -35.99 -13.25 12.96
CA SER A 223 -36.40 -14.13 11.86
C SER A 223 -35.25 -15.01 11.37
N LYS A 224 -35.60 -16.10 10.68
CA LYS A 224 -34.66 -17.13 10.21
C LYS A 224 -34.82 -17.42 8.73
N LEU A 225 -33.73 -17.36 7.97
CA LEU A 225 -33.63 -17.97 6.64
C LEU A 225 -32.76 -19.21 6.75
N ILE A 226 -33.27 -20.35 6.29
CA ILE A 226 -32.58 -21.64 6.31
C ILE A 226 -32.59 -22.21 4.90
N SER A 227 -31.43 -22.58 4.36
CA SER A 227 -31.31 -23.36 3.13
C SER A 227 -30.36 -24.52 3.31
N ASN A 228 -30.88 -25.73 3.05
CA ASN A 228 -30.09 -26.95 3.06
C ASN A 228 -29.41 -27.25 1.72
N HIS A 229 -29.54 -26.34 0.75
CA HIS A 229 -28.99 -26.48 -0.59
C HIS A 229 -28.37 -25.14 -1.06
N ILE A 230 -27.86 -25.13 -2.29
CA ILE A 230 -27.34 -23.93 -2.95
C ILE A 230 -28.37 -22.80 -2.91
N PHE A 231 -27.99 -21.69 -2.29
CA PHE A 231 -28.74 -20.44 -2.33
C PHE A 231 -27.93 -19.41 -3.13
N HIS A 232 -28.51 -18.90 -4.20
CA HIS A 232 -27.89 -17.95 -5.10
C HIS A 232 -28.50 -16.56 -4.92
N ASN A 233 -27.73 -15.61 -4.41
CA ASN A 233 -28.13 -14.21 -4.30
C ASN A 233 -27.58 -13.41 -5.48
N ILE A 234 -28.46 -12.85 -6.30
CA ILE A 234 -28.16 -11.92 -7.39
C ILE A 234 -28.66 -10.51 -7.03
N GLY A 235 -29.77 -10.41 -6.27
CA GLY A 235 -30.34 -9.17 -5.77
C GLY A 235 -29.74 -8.73 -4.42
N THR A 236 -30.58 -8.18 -3.56
CA THR A 236 -30.18 -7.68 -2.23
C THR A 236 -30.73 -8.59 -1.13
N LEU A 237 -29.87 -8.98 -0.19
CA LEU A 237 -30.22 -9.74 1.00
C LEU A 237 -29.84 -8.97 2.26
N ASN A 238 -30.84 -8.46 2.97
CA ASN A 238 -30.72 -7.66 4.19
C ASN A 238 -31.04 -8.54 5.40
N ASN A 239 -30.05 -8.73 6.28
CA ASN A 239 -30.20 -9.43 7.55
C ASN A 239 -30.12 -8.44 8.71
N GLU A 240 -31.26 -8.15 9.33
CA GLU A 240 -31.40 -7.14 10.39
C GLU A 240 -31.05 -7.70 11.77
N THR A 241 -30.96 -6.81 12.77
CA THR A 241 -30.61 -7.11 14.16
C THR A 241 -31.30 -8.36 14.71
N ASP A 242 -30.56 -9.22 15.42
CA ASP A 242 -31.01 -10.47 16.06
C ASP A 242 -31.60 -11.52 15.10
N SER A 243 -31.45 -11.34 13.79
CA SER A 243 -31.93 -12.28 12.78
C SER A 243 -30.82 -13.23 12.33
N CYS A 244 -31.20 -14.46 11.95
CA CYS A 244 -30.23 -15.50 11.60
C CYS A 244 -30.42 -16.02 10.17
N ILE A 245 -29.31 -16.12 9.43
CA ILE A 245 -29.26 -16.78 8.13
C ILE A 245 -28.40 -18.03 8.24
N PHE A 246 -28.93 -19.19 7.86
CA PHE A 246 -28.25 -20.49 7.87
C PHE A 246 -28.24 -21.08 6.46
N LEU A 247 -27.11 -20.97 5.77
CA LEU A 247 -26.96 -21.46 4.41
C LEU A 247 -25.83 -22.49 4.34
N LEU A 248 -26.13 -23.67 3.79
CA LEU A 248 -25.11 -24.70 3.58
C LEU A 248 -24.16 -24.33 2.45
N TYR A 249 -24.69 -23.86 1.32
CA TYR A 249 -23.92 -23.41 0.17
C TYR A 249 -24.48 -22.08 -0.32
N PHE A 250 -23.61 -21.11 -0.54
CA PHE A 250 -24.05 -19.76 -0.88
C PHE A 250 -23.18 -19.18 -1.99
N ARG A 251 -23.84 -18.68 -3.02
CA ARG A 251 -23.22 -17.87 -4.06
C ARG A 251 -23.83 -16.48 -4.02
N ASN A 252 -23.02 -15.45 -3.86
CA ASN A 252 -23.45 -14.07 -3.94
C ASN A 252 -22.85 -13.40 -5.18
N ASP A 253 -23.68 -13.05 -6.16
CA ASP A 253 -23.36 -12.14 -7.25
C ASP A 253 -23.99 -10.73 -7.02
N GLY A 254 -24.79 -10.56 -5.95
CA GLY A 254 -25.50 -9.32 -5.58
C GLY A 254 -24.96 -8.62 -4.33
N ILE A 255 -25.87 -8.06 -3.52
CA ILE A 255 -25.55 -7.35 -2.28
C ILE A 255 -26.05 -8.14 -1.07
N VAL A 256 -25.22 -8.28 -0.05
CA VAL A 256 -25.60 -8.84 1.26
C VAL A 256 -25.22 -7.86 2.35
N ASN A 257 -26.21 -7.43 3.14
CA ASN A 257 -26.01 -6.57 4.29
C ASN A 257 -26.34 -7.36 5.56
N ASN A 258 -25.33 -7.66 6.36
CA ASN A 258 -25.49 -8.23 7.69
C ASN A 258 -25.36 -7.09 8.71
N TYR A 259 -26.51 -6.56 9.12
CA TYR A 259 -26.60 -5.37 9.98
C TYR A 259 -26.17 -5.66 11.42
N ASN A 260 -26.07 -4.59 12.19
CA ASN A 260 -25.68 -4.61 13.58
C ASN A 260 -26.48 -5.63 14.42
N GLY A 261 -25.79 -6.59 15.05
CA GLY A 261 -26.40 -7.65 15.87
C GLY A 261 -26.97 -8.83 15.07
N ALA A 262 -26.85 -8.84 13.74
CA ALA A 262 -27.33 -9.94 12.91
C ALA A 262 -26.30 -11.08 12.79
N HIS A 263 -26.78 -12.30 12.57
CA HIS A 263 -25.94 -13.50 12.53
C HIS A 263 -26.06 -14.25 11.20
N PHE A 264 -24.95 -14.36 10.47
CA PHE A 264 -24.84 -15.11 9.23
C PHE A 264 -24.03 -16.39 9.45
N TYR A 265 -24.55 -17.53 9.01
CA TYR A 265 -23.95 -18.85 9.17
C TYR A 265 -23.77 -19.56 7.83
N ALA A 266 -22.52 -19.76 7.41
CA ALA A 266 -22.13 -20.51 6.22
C ALA A 266 -21.59 -21.91 6.61
N LEU A 267 -22.51 -22.87 6.75
CA LEU A 267 -22.27 -24.13 7.47
C LEU A 267 -22.01 -25.35 6.58
N GLY A 268 -21.63 -25.15 5.32
CA GLY A 268 -21.28 -26.25 4.42
C GLY A 268 -20.14 -27.13 4.97
N SER A 269 -20.09 -28.37 4.49
CA SER A 269 -19.00 -29.31 4.78
C SER A 269 -18.37 -29.89 3.51
N HIS A 270 -18.80 -29.41 2.33
CA HIS A 270 -18.31 -29.93 1.05
C HIS A 270 -16.93 -29.34 0.70
N PRO A 271 -15.99 -30.15 0.18
CA PRO A 271 -14.62 -29.70 -0.09
C PRO A 271 -14.52 -28.66 -1.22
N THR A 272 -15.49 -28.61 -2.14
CA THR A 272 -15.49 -27.68 -3.28
C THR A 272 -16.69 -26.74 -3.35
N LEU A 273 -17.73 -26.96 -2.54
CA LEU A 273 -18.93 -26.11 -2.51
C LEU A 273 -18.95 -25.43 -1.15
N GLY A 274 -18.95 -24.11 -1.13
CA GLY A 274 -18.89 -23.33 0.10
C GLY A 274 -19.60 -22.00 -0.05
N PHE A 275 -19.03 -20.97 0.57
CA PHE A 275 -19.44 -19.59 0.39
C PHE A 275 -18.57 -18.94 -0.68
N GLU A 276 -19.19 -18.49 -1.78
CA GLU A 276 -18.54 -17.76 -2.86
C GLU A 276 -19.19 -16.37 -2.99
N ASN A 277 -18.39 -15.32 -2.90
CA ASN A 277 -18.87 -13.95 -3.00
C ASN A 277 -18.23 -13.23 -4.17
N HIS A 278 -18.93 -13.16 -5.30
CA HIS A 278 -18.58 -12.32 -6.47
C HIS A 278 -19.14 -10.90 -6.34
N GLY A 279 -20.17 -10.68 -5.53
CA GLY A 279 -20.80 -9.38 -5.29
C GLY A 279 -20.22 -8.64 -4.08
N HIS A 280 -21.08 -7.87 -3.40
CA HIS A 280 -20.73 -7.10 -2.21
C HIS A 280 -21.33 -7.74 -0.95
N PHE A 281 -20.48 -7.99 0.04
CA PHE A 281 -20.90 -8.41 1.38
C PHE A 281 -20.45 -7.39 2.41
N VAL A 282 -21.35 -6.96 3.28
CA VAL A 282 -21.05 -6.05 4.40
C VAL A 282 -21.48 -6.70 5.71
N ASN A 283 -20.55 -6.85 6.65
CA ASN A 283 -20.80 -7.23 8.04
C ASN A 283 -20.58 -6.02 8.95
N GLU A 284 -21.63 -5.49 9.57
CA GLU A 284 -21.52 -4.33 10.45
C GLU A 284 -20.92 -4.65 11.83
N LEU A 285 -20.64 -3.61 12.62
CA LEU A 285 -19.80 -3.63 13.83
C LEU A 285 -20.13 -4.72 14.87
N ASN A 286 -21.41 -4.98 15.15
CA ASN A 286 -21.84 -6.05 16.06
C ASN A 286 -22.43 -7.26 15.31
N GLY A 287 -22.35 -7.29 13.98
CA GLY A 287 -22.74 -8.44 13.18
C GLY A 287 -21.71 -9.56 13.28
N SER A 288 -22.16 -10.81 13.18
CA SER A 288 -21.26 -11.96 13.09
C SER A 288 -21.47 -12.77 11.82
N PHE A 289 -20.37 -13.09 11.15
CA PHE A 289 -20.30 -14.06 10.07
C PHE A 289 -19.54 -15.28 10.56
N ASN A 290 -20.19 -16.42 10.61
CA ASN A 290 -19.63 -17.66 11.11
C ASN A 290 -19.62 -18.70 10.00
N PHE A 291 -18.47 -19.29 9.73
CA PHE A 291 -18.34 -20.28 8.68
C PHE A 291 -17.63 -21.52 9.17
N SER A 292 -18.01 -22.68 8.63
CA SER A 292 -17.31 -23.95 8.82
C SER A 292 -16.85 -24.56 7.49
N SER A 293 -17.16 -23.89 6.38
CA SER A 293 -16.87 -24.30 5.01
C SER A 293 -15.76 -23.47 4.39
N ARG A 294 -15.37 -23.79 3.15
CA ARG A 294 -14.51 -22.91 2.36
C ARG A 294 -15.23 -21.58 2.07
N VAL A 295 -14.54 -20.47 2.29
CA VAL A 295 -14.97 -19.12 1.88
C VAL A 295 -14.03 -18.65 0.78
N THR A 296 -14.59 -18.30 -0.37
CA THR A 296 -13.83 -17.79 -1.52
C THR A 296 -14.35 -16.41 -1.90
N LEU A 297 -13.42 -15.46 -2.01
CA LEU A 297 -13.64 -14.13 -2.56
C LEU A 297 -12.89 -14.06 -3.90
N PRO A 298 -13.57 -14.27 -5.04
CA PRO A 298 -12.96 -14.18 -6.37
C PRO A 298 -12.59 -12.72 -6.73
N PRO A 299 -11.89 -12.46 -7.85
CA PRO A 299 -11.35 -11.15 -8.19
C PRO A 299 -12.36 -9.99 -8.27
N ASP A 300 -13.60 -10.28 -8.60
CA ASP A 300 -14.72 -9.33 -8.67
C ASP A 300 -15.41 -9.10 -7.32
N GLY A 301 -15.20 -9.99 -6.35
CA GLY A 301 -15.84 -9.96 -5.05
C GLY A 301 -15.29 -8.89 -4.11
N THR A 302 -16.20 -8.25 -3.36
CA THR A 302 -15.86 -7.36 -2.24
C THR A 302 -16.51 -7.83 -0.93
N PHE A 303 -15.74 -7.89 0.14
CA PHE A 303 -16.24 -8.20 1.48
C PHE A 303 -15.71 -7.15 2.48
N THR A 304 -16.62 -6.48 3.17
CA THR A 304 -16.32 -5.48 4.21
C THR A 304 -16.73 -6.02 5.56
N ASN A 305 -15.80 -6.12 6.50
CA ASN A 305 -16.03 -6.65 7.84
C ASN A 305 -15.70 -5.61 8.92
N PHE A 306 -16.73 -5.00 9.50
CA PHE A 306 -16.63 -4.19 10.71
C PHE A 306 -16.83 -5.00 11.99
N GLY A 307 -17.51 -6.14 11.91
CA GLY A 307 -17.83 -7.00 13.05
C GLY A 307 -16.90 -8.20 13.23
N GLN A 308 -17.48 -9.35 13.58
CA GLN A 308 -16.74 -10.59 13.79
C GLN A 308 -16.88 -11.55 12.61
N LEU A 309 -15.75 -12.03 12.09
CA LEU A 309 -15.70 -13.13 11.13
C LEU A 309 -15.03 -14.34 11.78
N ASN A 310 -15.77 -15.43 12.00
CA ASN A 310 -15.32 -16.58 12.78
C ASN A 310 -15.31 -17.86 11.95
N ASN A 311 -14.15 -18.52 11.88
CA ASN A 311 -14.03 -19.86 11.36
C ASN A 311 -14.25 -20.89 12.49
N LEU A 312 -15.37 -21.63 12.42
CA LEU A 312 -15.82 -22.55 13.48
C LEU A 312 -15.26 -23.98 13.38
N ASN A 313 -14.56 -24.31 12.29
CA ASN A 313 -13.89 -25.60 12.03
C ASN A 313 -12.74 -25.34 11.03
N PRO A 314 -11.90 -26.27 10.55
CA PRO A 314 -10.79 -25.89 9.69
C PRO A 314 -11.24 -25.57 8.24
N GLY A 315 -12.10 -24.56 8.06
CA GLY A 315 -12.41 -23.96 6.77
C GLY A 315 -11.21 -23.17 6.23
N ILE A 316 -11.14 -23.01 4.91
CA ILE A 316 -10.12 -22.20 4.23
C ILE A 316 -10.77 -20.89 3.78
N PHE A 317 -10.12 -19.76 4.06
CA PHE A 317 -10.52 -18.46 3.55
C PHE A 317 -9.57 -18.04 2.42
N THR A 318 -10.06 -17.96 1.19
CA THR A 318 -9.24 -17.55 0.03
C THR A 318 -9.72 -16.20 -0.48
N ASN A 319 -8.82 -15.21 -0.50
CA ASN A 319 -9.09 -13.90 -1.07
C ASN A 319 -8.26 -13.66 -2.35
N GLN A 320 -8.96 -13.46 -3.46
CA GLN A 320 -8.46 -13.00 -4.76
C GLN A 320 -9.06 -11.63 -5.16
N GLY A 321 -10.09 -11.16 -4.44
CA GLY A 321 -10.79 -9.88 -4.66
C GLY A 321 -10.40 -8.80 -3.64
N SER A 322 -11.38 -8.06 -3.14
CA SER A 322 -11.18 -6.96 -2.19
C SER A 322 -11.76 -7.26 -0.80
N PHE A 323 -10.89 -7.45 0.19
CA PHE A 323 -11.27 -7.70 1.58
C PHE A 323 -10.92 -6.49 2.45
N ILE A 324 -11.93 -5.83 3.01
CA ILE A 324 -11.80 -4.68 3.91
C ILE A 324 -12.05 -5.18 5.33
N GLN A 325 -11.01 -5.21 6.16
CA GLN A 325 -11.04 -5.72 7.53
C GLN A 325 -10.88 -4.58 8.54
N GLU A 326 -11.99 -4.20 9.19
CA GLU A 326 -12.02 -3.17 10.23
C GLU A 326 -12.33 -3.75 11.63
N GLY A 327 -13.03 -4.88 11.67
CA GLY A 327 -13.35 -5.60 12.91
C GLY A 327 -12.32 -6.67 13.27
N GLN A 328 -12.81 -7.84 13.71
CA GLN A 328 -11.99 -8.99 14.06
C GLN A 328 -12.21 -10.16 13.08
N LEU A 329 -11.11 -10.79 12.67
CA LEU A 329 -11.08 -11.98 11.83
C LEU A 329 -10.39 -13.12 12.57
N ASN A 330 -11.11 -14.20 12.86
CA ASN A 330 -10.59 -15.37 13.55
C ASN A 330 -10.50 -16.57 12.58
N ILE A 331 -9.30 -16.88 12.08
CA ILE A 331 -9.04 -18.00 11.16
C ILE A 331 -7.91 -18.87 11.72
N PRO A 332 -8.18 -19.97 12.43
CA PRO A 332 -7.17 -20.79 13.07
C PRO A 332 -6.29 -21.63 12.12
N ASN A 333 -6.40 -21.46 10.80
CA ASN A 333 -5.69 -22.24 9.79
C ASN A 333 -4.77 -21.36 8.91
N ILE A 334 -3.85 -22.02 8.19
CA ILE A 334 -2.94 -21.40 7.21
C ILE A 334 -3.71 -20.85 6.00
N GLY A 335 -3.37 -19.62 5.60
CA GLY A 335 -3.69 -19.05 4.29
C GLY A 335 -4.67 -17.88 4.38
N PHE A 336 -4.14 -16.67 4.26
CA PHE A 336 -4.93 -15.46 4.18
C PHE A 336 -4.30 -14.52 3.14
N LEU A 337 -5.02 -14.36 2.01
CA LEU A 337 -4.62 -13.75 0.74
C LEU A 337 -3.93 -14.68 -0.26
N ASN A 338 -4.55 -14.81 -1.43
CA ASN A 338 -4.05 -15.56 -2.57
C ASN A 338 -4.18 -14.65 -3.80
N TYR A 339 -3.34 -13.63 -3.87
CA TYR A 339 -3.27 -12.59 -4.91
C TYR A 339 -4.35 -11.48 -4.86
N GLY A 340 -5.22 -11.48 -3.85
CA GLY A 340 -6.21 -10.42 -3.63
C GLY A 340 -5.65 -9.16 -2.96
N THR A 341 -6.55 -8.24 -2.64
CA THR A 341 -6.27 -7.02 -1.85
C THR A 341 -6.87 -7.14 -0.45
N LEU A 342 -6.06 -6.87 0.56
CA LEU A 342 -6.43 -6.70 1.96
C LEU A 342 -6.29 -5.24 2.35
N THR A 343 -7.32 -4.64 2.95
CA THR A 343 -7.30 -3.26 3.45
C THR A 343 -7.92 -3.16 4.85
N GLY A 344 -7.73 -2.05 5.55
CA GLY A 344 -8.42 -1.72 6.80
C GLY A 344 -7.55 -1.82 8.06
N SER A 345 -8.12 -1.49 9.23
CA SER A 345 -7.40 -1.34 10.49
C SER A 345 -7.75 -2.36 11.57
N GLY A 346 -8.38 -3.46 11.16
CA GLY A 346 -8.84 -4.52 12.05
C GLY A 346 -7.75 -5.44 12.57
N THR A 347 -8.18 -6.45 13.34
CA THR A 347 -7.32 -7.50 13.86
C THR A 347 -7.60 -8.83 13.14
N ILE A 348 -6.53 -9.50 12.72
CA ILE A 348 -6.54 -10.85 12.17
C ILE A 348 -5.89 -11.77 13.21
N ILE A 349 -6.57 -12.84 13.59
CA ILE A 349 -6.09 -13.86 14.52
C ILE A 349 -6.02 -15.18 13.79
N CYS A 350 -4.84 -15.82 13.78
CA CYS A 350 -4.61 -17.03 13.02
C CYS A 350 -3.49 -17.92 13.58
N GLU A 351 -3.27 -19.08 12.97
CA GLU A 351 -2.07 -19.88 13.26
C GLU A 351 -0.85 -19.29 12.53
N GLU A 352 -0.96 -19.09 11.22
CA GLU A 352 0.07 -18.57 10.31
C GLU A 352 -0.59 -17.74 9.20
N VAL A 353 -0.02 -16.57 8.87
CA VAL A 353 -0.44 -15.77 7.71
C VAL A 353 0.60 -15.85 6.60
N THR A 354 0.14 -16.17 5.39
CA THR A 354 0.88 -15.96 4.14
C THR A 354 0.19 -14.87 3.34
N LEU A 355 0.78 -13.67 3.30
CA LEU A 355 0.27 -12.58 2.46
C LEU A 355 0.83 -12.75 1.03
N ALA A 356 -0.04 -13.14 0.09
CA ALA A 356 0.22 -13.10 -1.35
C ALA A 356 -0.77 -12.12 -2.00
N GLY A 357 -0.27 -11.10 -2.71
CA GLY A 357 -1.07 -9.99 -3.22
C GLY A 357 -0.86 -8.68 -2.46
N LYS A 358 -1.84 -7.78 -2.48
CA LYS A 358 -1.70 -6.41 -1.96
C LYS A 358 -2.22 -6.32 -0.52
N CYS A 359 -1.40 -5.84 0.40
CA CYS A 359 -1.81 -5.50 1.77
C CYS A 359 -1.70 -3.98 1.96
N ILE A 360 -2.77 -3.35 2.42
CA ILE A 360 -2.85 -1.91 2.69
C ILE A 360 -3.35 -1.74 4.12
N PRO A 361 -2.45 -1.75 5.12
CA PRO A 361 -2.84 -1.46 6.49
C PRO A 361 -3.53 -0.10 6.56
N GLY A 362 -4.76 -0.09 7.07
CA GLY A 362 -5.43 1.13 7.49
C GLY A 362 -5.77 2.15 6.40
N GLY A 363 -5.71 3.40 6.84
CA GLY A 363 -5.84 4.61 6.06
C GLY A 363 -5.20 5.73 6.86
N SER A 364 -4.05 6.24 6.39
CA SER A 364 -3.27 7.35 6.96
C SER A 364 -3.28 7.42 8.50
N GLY A 365 -2.54 6.52 9.13
CA GLY A 365 -2.25 6.54 10.57
C GLY A 365 -2.84 5.39 11.36
N ARG A 366 -3.33 4.35 10.67
CA ARG A 366 -3.95 3.21 11.34
C ARG A 366 -3.09 1.96 11.26
N GLN A 367 -3.23 1.12 12.27
CA GLN A 367 -2.51 -0.13 12.36
C GLN A 367 -3.42 -1.28 11.95
N MET A 368 -2.90 -2.18 11.12
CA MET A 368 -3.48 -3.51 10.96
C MET A 368 -2.71 -4.49 11.82
N LYS A 369 -3.42 -5.25 12.65
CA LYS A 369 -2.80 -6.21 13.57
C LYS A 369 -3.01 -7.64 13.12
N ILE A 370 -1.91 -8.38 13.00
CA ILE A 370 -1.89 -9.82 12.80
C ILE A 370 -1.40 -10.47 14.10
N THR A 371 -2.25 -11.28 14.72
CA THR A 371 -1.91 -12.09 15.89
C THR A 371 -1.84 -13.55 15.49
N SER A 372 -0.63 -14.07 15.32
CA SER A 372 -0.37 -15.45 14.96
C SER A 372 0.22 -16.26 16.12
N THR A 373 0.08 -17.59 16.06
CA THR A 373 0.76 -18.53 16.98
C THR A 373 2.02 -19.12 16.40
N SER A 374 2.26 -18.92 15.09
CA SER A 374 3.41 -19.34 14.31
C SER A 374 3.99 -18.15 13.53
N ARG A 375 4.92 -18.41 12.61
CA ARG A 375 5.56 -17.42 11.73
C ARG A 375 4.56 -16.74 10.80
N ASN A 376 4.95 -15.58 10.27
CA ASN A 376 4.23 -14.88 9.20
C ASN A 376 5.14 -14.72 7.97
N PHE A 377 4.54 -14.78 6.78
CA PHE A 377 5.26 -14.72 5.51
C PHE A 377 4.65 -13.66 4.60
N LEU A 378 5.45 -12.66 4.21
CA LEU A 378 5.19 -11.83 3.03
C LEU A 378 5.86 -12.51 1.85
N SER A 379 5.08 -12.92 0.84
CA SER A 379 5.62 -13.63 -0.32
C SER A 379 6.29 -12.71 -1.34
N ASP A 380 7.01 -13.31 -2.28
CA ASP A 380 7.61 -12.67 -3.46
C ASP A 380 6.59 -11.92 -4.34
N THR A 381 5.34 -12.39 -4.32
CA THR A 381 4.20 -11.75 -5.00
C THR A 381 3.45 -10.74 -4.14
N SER A 382 3.91 -10.48 -2.91
CA SER A 382 3.27 -9.54 -2.01
C SER A 382 3.64 -8.10 -2.32
N THR A 383 2.71 -7.18 -2.08
CA THR A 383 2.98 -5.74 -2.05
C THR A 383 2.39 -5.16 -0.78
N LEU A 384 3.25 -4.71 0.13
CA LEU A 384 2.84 -3.94 1.30
C LEU A 384 2.77 -2.46 0.92
N CYS A 385 1.58 -1.88 0.94
CA CYS A 385 1.35 -0.46 0.63
C CYS A 385 1.11 0.31 1.91
N ILE A 386 1.96 1.29 2.20
CA ILE A 386 1.90 2.09 3.41
C ILE A 386 1.56 3.54 3.05
N GLY A 387 0.48 4.07 3.65
CA GLY A 387 0.14 5.48 3.56
C GLY A 387 0.87 6.30 4.62
N ILE A 388 1.45 7.44 4.23
CA ILE A 388 2.01 8.44 5.16
C ILE A 388 1.23 9.75 5.08
N SER A 389 1.01 10.38 6.25
CA SER A 389 0.42 11.71 6.37
C SER A 389 1.08 12.56 7.48
N ASP A 390 0.63 13.80 7.64
CA ASP A 390 1.09 14.81 8.60
C ASP A 390 0.72 14.52 10.08
N TYR A 391 -0.14 13.53 10.32
CA TYR A 391 -0.71 13.22 11.63
C TYR A 391 0.19 12.36 12.53
N GLN A 392 1.53 12.49 12.55
CA GLN A 392 2.43 11.68 13.40
C GLN A 392 2.26 10.14 13.27
N GLU A 393 1.41 9.68 12.35
CA GLU A 393 0.93 8.33 12.26
C GLU A 393 0.97 7.96 10.77
N ASN A 394 1.90 7.07 10.43
CA ASN A 394 1.86 6.32 9.18
C ASN A 394 1.07 5.04 9.38
N ASP A 395 0.61 4.45 8.29
CA ASP A 395 0.03 3.12 8.37
C ASP A 395 1.12 2.10 8.78
N THR A 396 0.75 1.12 9.61
CA THR A 396 1.70 0.10 10.10
C THR A 396 1.06 -1.28 10.05
N LEU A 397 1.83 -2.27 9.59
CA LEU A 397 1.49 -3.67 9.80
C LEU A 397 2.18 -4.20 11.06
N VAL A 398 1.39 -4.64 12.03
CA VAL A 398 1.87 -5.13 13.33
C VAL A 398 1.68 -6.62 13.42
N THR A 399 2.74 -7.37 13.73
CA THR A 399 2.68 -8.81 13.98
C THR A 399 3.33 -9.18 15.32
N ASN A 400 2.93 -10.29 15.94
CA ASN A 400 3.45 -10.72 17.25
C ASN A 400 4.42 -11.91 17.17
N GLN A 401 4.89 -12.27 15.98
CA GLN A 401 5.71 -13.46 15.74
C GLN A 401 6.87 -13.13 14.78
N GLU A 402 7.68 -14.14 14.49
CA GLU A 402 8.75 -14.04 13.48
C GLU A 402 8.14 -13.71 12.10
N LEU A 403 8.73 -12.72 11.42
CA LEU A 403 8.29 -12.27 10.09
C LEU A 403 9.36 -12.55 9.03
N TRP A 404 8.95 -13.17 7.93
CA TRP A 404 9.78 -13.39 6.75
C TRP A 404 9.33 -12.42 5.66
N LEU A 405 10.27 -11.60 5.18
CA LEU A 405 10.05 -10.51 4.22
C LEU A 405 10.52 -10.90 2.81
N SER A 406 9.65 -10.70 1.83
CA SER A 406 9.89 -10.82 0.39
C SER A 406 8.84 -9.93 -0.32
N GLY A 407 8.93 -9.79 -1.65
CA GLY A 407 8.01 -8.98 -2.45
C GLY A 407 8.37 -7.50 -2.46
N THR A 408 7.35 -6.64 -2.54
CA THR A 408 7.51 -5.20 -2.75
C THR A 408 7.04 -4.38 -1.56
N LEU A 409 7.84 -3.43 -1.10
CA LEU A 409 7.37 -2.33 -0.25
C LEU A 409 7.00 -1.13 -1.13
N ARG A 410 5.77 -0.65 -1.00
CA ARG A 410 5.28 0.54 -1.69
C ARG A 410 4.85 1.59 -0.69
N LEU A 411 5.31 2.81 -0.88
CA LEU A 411 4.97 3.95 -0.02
C LEU A 411 4.13 4.95 -0.80
N GLU A 412 3.03 5.41 -0.21
CA GLU A 412 2.11 6.37 -0.81
C GLU A 412 1.99 7.60 0.12
N LEU A 413 2.39 8.77 -0.39
CA LEU A 413 2.14 10.03 0.31
C LEU A 413 0.69 10.45 0.09
N ARG A 414 0.01 10.86 1.17
CA ARG A 414 -1.31 11.48 1.06
C ARG A 414 -1.23 12.75 0.21
N GLU A 415 -2.29 13.03 -0.55
CA GLU A 415 -2.35 14.21 -1.43
C GLU A 415 -2.02 15.51 -0.66
N GLY A 416 -1.02 16.25 -1.15
CA GLY A 416 -0.56 17.50 -0.55
C GLY A 416 0.42 17.36 0.63
N PHE A 417 0.71 16.14 1.10
CA PHE A 417 1.69 15.91 2.15
C PHE A 417 3.12 15.83 1.58
N ILE A 418 4.02 16.63 2.13
CA ILE A 418 5.46 16.58 1.86
C ILE A 418 6.15 16.32 3.21
N PRO A 419 6.76 15.13 3.41
CA PRO A 419 7.45 14.82 4.65
C PRO A 419 8.65 15.73 4.85
N ALA A 420 8.89 16.14 6.10
CA ALA A 420 10.09 16.89 6.46
C ALA A 420 11.32 15.97 6.39
N GLY A 421 12.47 16.52 6.00
CA GLY A 421 13.74 15.81 6.11
C GLY A 421 14.04 15.36 7.53
N CYS A 422 14.80 14.29 7.66
CA CYS A 422 15.14 13.64 8.92
C CYS A 422 13.92 13.09 9.69
N THR A 423 12.89 12.64 8.97
CA THR A 423 11.72 11.99 9.57
C THR A 423 11.82 10.48 9.39
N ASP A 424 11.50 9.75 10.45
CA ASP A 424 11.47 8.30 10.49
C ASP A 424 10.02 7.80 10.48
N PHE A 425 9.76 6.69 9.76
CA PHE A 425 8.45 6.06 9.69
C PHE A 425 8.56 4.56 9.97
N THR A 426 7.98 4.12 11.09
CA THR A 426 7.89 2.70 11.43
C THR A 426 6.77 2.03 10.66
N VAL A 427 7.11 1.28 9.61
CA VAL A 427 6.13 0.69 8.69
C VAL A 427 5.71 -0.74 9.06
N LEU A 428 6.55 -1.42 9.83
CA LEU A 428 6.35 -2.79 10.27
C LEU A 428 6.85 -2.98 11.69
N THR A 429 6.12 -3.76 12.48
CA THR A 429 6.61 -4.27 13.77
C THR A 429 6.35 -5.77 13.88
N TYR A 430 7.29 -6.50 14.48
CA TYR A 430 7.29 -7.96 14.62
C TYR A 430 8.09 -8.41 15.84
N ALA A 431 8.02 -9.69 16.19
CA ALA A 431 8.78 -10.22 17.33
C ALA A 431 10.25 -10.51 16.98
N SER A 432 10.52 -10.96 15.75
CA SER A 432 11.86 -11.16 15.21
C SER A 432 11.83 -11.20 13.68
N LEU A 433 12.95 -10.89 13.04
CA LEU A 433 13.10 -10.98 11.59
C LEU A 433 13.66 -12.34 11.16
N GLY A 434 13.14 -12.90 10.06
CA GLY A 434 13.61 -14.16 9.49
C GLY A 434 15.04 -14.08 8.94
N THR A 435 15.79 -15.18 9.01
CA THR A 435 17.22 -15.20 8.61
C THR A 435 17.47 -15.38 7.11
N PHE A 436 16.52 -15.97 6.36
CA PHE A 436 16.64 -16.18 4.91
C PHE A 436 15.90 -15.11 4.09
N TYR A 437 14.90 -14.49 4.69
CA TYR A 437 13.98 -13.53 4.08
C TYR A 437 13.87 -12.34 5.03
N SER A 438 14.91 -11.51 5.03
CA SER A 438 15.09 -10.38 5.96
C SER A 438 14.89 -9.02 5.31
N ALA A 439 14.55 -8.95 4.03
CA ALA A 439 14.37 -7.69 3.31
C ALA A 439 13.33 -7.82 2.19
N PHE A 440 12.80 -6.69 1.74
CA PHE A 440 11.94 -6.66 0.55
C PHE A 440 12.78 -6.86 -0.72
N ASP A 441 12.23 -7.57 -1.71
CA ASP A 441 12.90 -7.81 -3.00
C ASP A 441 12.94 -6.54 -3.87
N SER A 442 11.97 -5.65 -3.69
CA SER A 442 11.93 -4.37 -4.39
C SER A 442 11.22 -3.27 -3.60
N LEU A 443 11.51 -2.02 -3.96
CA LEU A 443 11.02 -0.82 -3.29
C LEU A 443 10.36 0.10 -4.32
N SER A 444 9.20 0.65 -3.97
CA SER A 444 8.48 1.68 -4.71
C SER A 444 8.21 2.85 -3.78
N LEU A 445 9.20 3.74 -3.68
CA LEU A 445 9.18 4.89 -2.77
C LEU A 445 8.99 6.19 -3.56
N PRO A 446 8.23 7.16 -3.02
CA PRO A 446 7.99 8.45 -3.65
C PRO A 446 9.27 9.29 -3.67
N GLU A 447 9.47 10.03 -4.75
CA GLU A 447 10.51 11.06 -4.81
C GLU A 447 10.13 12.23 -3.89
N VAL A 448 11.08 12.64 -3.06
CA VAL A 448 10.98 13.85 -2.25
C VAL A 448 12.16 14.72 -2.65
N GLU A 449 11.88 15.95 -3.07
CA GLU A 449 12.91 16.88 -3.54
C GLU A 449 14.04 16.98 -2.51
N ASN A 450 15.28 16.78 -2.97
CA ASN A 450 16.50 16.91 -2.16
C ASN A 450 16.61 15.94 -0.97
N HIS A 451 15.86 14.84 -0.98
CA HIS A 451 15.91 13.80 0.04
C HIS A 451 15.99 12.41 -0.58
N LYS A 452 16.56 11.47 0.17
CA LYS A 452 16.59 10.05 -0.16
C LYS A 452 15.95 9.22 0.95
N TRP A 453 15.42 8.08 0.56
CA TRP A 453 14.96 7.08 1.50
C TRP A 453 16.09 6.09 1.82
N GLU A 454 16.31 5.84 3.10
CA GLU A 454 17.09 4.70 3.60
C GLU A 454 16.18 3.80 4.43
N ILE A 455 16.43 2.49 4.40
CA ILE A 455 15.61 1.50 5.10
C ILE A 455 16.47 0.79 6.14
N GLU A 456 16.00 0.81 7.38
CA GLU A 456 16.55 0.02 8.47
C GLU A 456 15.67 -1.21 8.70
N TYR A 457 16.28 -2.40 8.56
CA TYR A 457 15.67 -3.68 8.93
C TYR A 457 16.17 -4.05 10.33
N GLY A 458 15.48 -3.56 11.36
CA GLY A 458 15.80 -3.82 12.75
C GLY A 458 15.31 -5.18 13.24
N ASP A 459 15.72 -5.55 14.47
CA ASP A 459 15.39 -6.84 15.08
C ASP A 459 13.87 -7.01 15.33
N THR A 460 13.15 -5.91 15.54
CA THR A 460 11.71 -5.91 15.87
C THR A 460 10.86 -4.98 14.99
N GLU A 461 11.47 -4.22 14.08
CA GLU A 461 10.77 -3.25 13.26
C GLU A 461 11.50 -2.94 11.95
N VAL A 462 10.76 -2.40 10.98
CA VAL A 462 11.33 -1.77 9.78
C VAL A 462 11.03 -0.28 9.83
N ILE A 463 12.08 0.52 9.73
CA ILE A 463 12.01 1.99 9.75
C ILE A 463 12.44 2.52 8.38
N LEU A 464 11.68 3.48 7.86
CA LEU A 464 12.05 4.27 6.70
C LEU A 464 12.58 5.63 7.16
N HIS A 465 13.84 5.92 6.83
CA HIS A 465 14.47 7.20 7.10
C HIS A 465 14.41 8.07 5.86
N LEU A 466 13.83 9.26 5.97
CA LEU A 466 13.92 10.27 4.93
C LEU A 466 15.10 11.18 5.22
N LEU A 467 16.23 10.94 4.58
CA LEU A 467 17.47 11.67 4.84
C LEU A 467 17.68 12.81 3.83
N PRO A 468 18.18 13.98 4.27
CA PRO A 468 18.61 15.02 3.36
C PRO A 468 19.71 14.48 2.43
N GLN A 469 19.53 14.66 1.13
CA GLN A 469 20.48 14.21 0.11
C GLN A 469 21.29 15.40 -0.40
N SER A 470 22.62 15.28 -0.35
CA SER A 470 23.51 16.30 -0.91
C SER A 470 23.27 16.49 -2.41
N GLU A 471 23.04 17.74 -2.80
CA GLU A 471 23.39 18.22 -4.13
C GLU A 471 24.92 18.39 -4.10
N SER A 472 25.65 17.53 -4.81
CA SER A 472 27.12 17.50 -4.86
C SER A 472 27.80 18.85 -4.63
N ASN A 473 28.85 18.87 -3.79
CA ASN A 473 29.75 20.00 -3.46
C ASN A 473 29.42 20.74 -2.16
N ASN A 474 29.08 20.01 -1.11
CA ASN A 474 29.05 20.55 0.26
C ASN A 474 30.42 20.44 0.94
N CYS A 475 30.58 21.27 1.96
CA CYS A 475 31.66 21.25 2.94
C CYS A 475 31.07 21.34 4.35
N LEU A 476 31.89 21.17 5.39
CA LEU A 476 31.46 21.35 6.77
C LEU A 476 31.93 22.69 7.32
N GLU A 477 30.99 23.54 7.76
CA GLU A 477 31.28 24.83 8.38
C GLU A 477 31.41 24.71 9.89
N PHE A 478 32.56 25.14 10.41
CA PHE A 478 32.89 25.30 11.83
C PHE A 478 32.67 26.78 12.17
N GLY A 479 31.45 27.11 12.60
CA GLY A 479 30.97 28.51 12.66
C GLY A 479 31.19 29.20 14.00
N ASN A 480 31.62 28.44 14.99
CA ASN A 480 31.15 28.51 16.35
C ASN A 480 32.31 27.97 17.19
N ILE A 481 32.79 28.74 18.18
CA ILE A 481 34.13 28.56 18.77
C ILE A 481 34.31 27.26 19.59
N THR A 482 33.44 26.26 19.42
CA THR A 482 33.48 24.96 20.10
C THR A 482 33.16 23.77 19.19
N ASP A 483 32.86 24.01 17.91
CA ASP A 483 32.56 22.95 16.93
C ASP A 483 33.80 22.10 16.70
N HIS A 484 33.65 20.78 16.79
CA HIS A 484 34.71 19.86 16.41
C HIS A 484 34.12 18.50 16.07
N CYS A 485 34.87 17.71 15.30
CA CYS A 485 34.54 16.32 15.04
C CYS A 485 35.57 15.40 15.71
N PHE A 486 35.09 14.40 16.43
CA PHE A 486 35.93 13.35 16.99
C PHE A 486 35.96 12.14 16.06
N VAL A 487 37.15 11.67 15.70
CA VAL A 487 37.35 10.51 14.81
C VAL A 487 38.28 9.49 15.48
N GLU A 488 37.94 8.21 15.33
CA GLU A 488 38.76 7.08 15.78
C GLU A 488 39.25 6.32 14.55
N ILE A 489 40.49 6.56 14.15
CA ILE A 489 41.11 5.88 13.01
C ILE A 489 42.13 4.90 13.61
N PRO A 490 41.86 3.58 13.67
CA PRO A 490 42.69 2.59 14.38
C PRO A 490 43.99 2.26 13.63
N HIS A 491 44.67 3.30 13.15
CA HIS A 491 45.93 3.31 12.45
C HIS A 491 46.69 4.54 12.92
N SER A 492 48.00 4.51 12.81
CA SER A 492 48.82 5.70 12.98
C SER A 492 49.34 6.14 11.61
N ILE A 493 49.43 7.45 11.37
CA ILE A 493 50.12 7.98 10.19
C ILE A 493 51.65 7.86 10.39
N GLY A 494 52.11 7.41 11.57
CA GLY A 494 53.49 7.06 11.81
C GLY A 494 54.43 8.26 11.58
N THR A 495 55.65 7.95 11.16
CA THR A 495 56.57 8.89 10.50
C THR A 495 56.44 8.85 8.97
N LEU A 496 55.48 8.07 8.41
CA LEU A 496 55.33 7.76 6.99
C LEU A 496 53.86 7.95 6.57
N GLY A 497 53.55 8.98 5.78
CA GLY A 497 52.17 9.21 5.38
C GLY A 497 51.90 10.55 4.71
N THR A 498 50.62 10.82 4.44
CA THR A 498 50.16 12.13 3.93
C THR A 498 48.85 12.53 4.57
N ILE A 499 48.78 13.78 5.07
CA ILE A 499 47.54 14.42 5.52
C ILE A 499 47.16 15.42 4.43
N GLU A 500 45.97 15.30 3.86
CA GLU A 500 45.42 16.27 2.90
C GLU A 500 44.10 16.82 3.40
N PHE A 501 43.85 18.10 3.13
CA PHE A 501 42.56 18.72 3.41
C PHE A 501 42.39 19.98 2.57
N ARG A 502 41.14 20.38 2.38
CA ARG A 502 40.82 21.73 1.95
C ARG A 502 40.25 22.52 3.11
N PHE A 503 40.59 23.80 3.17
CA PHE A 503 39.99 24.68 4.16
C PHE A 503 39.77 26.09 3.61
N PHE A 504 38.73 26.73 4.12
CA PHE A 504 38.45 28.14 3.95
C PHE A 504 38.57 28.81 5.33
N PRO A 505 39.60 29.63 5.58
CA PRO A 505 39.68 30.37 6.83
C PRO A 505 38.68 31.53 6.82
N ARG A 506 37.90 31.67 7.89
CA ARG A 506 37.03 32.84 8.09
C ARG A 506 37.89 34.05 8.46
N GLU A 507 37.47 35.27 8.07
CA GLU A 507 38.14 36.51 8.51
C GLU A 507 38.29 36.52 10.03
N THR A 508 39.52 36.77 10.46
CA THR A 508 39.97 36.52 11.83
C THR A 508 39.54 37.66 12.73
N ASN A 509 38.99 37.32 13.90
CA ASN A 509 38.93 38.29 14.98
C ASN A 509 40.35 38.39 15.56
N PRO A 510 41.01 39.57 15.56
CA PRO A 510 42.38 39.72 16.06
C PRO A 510 42.56 39.38 17.56
N ALA A 511 41.48 39.01 18.26
CA ALA A 511 41.49 38.52 19.63
C ALA A 511 41.46 36.97 19.78
N GLN A 512 41.46 36.20 18.68
CA GLN A 512 41.46 34.73 18.75
C GLN A 512 42.89 34.17 18.71
N PRO A 513 43.29 33.32 19.69
CA PRO A 513 44.55 32.60 19.64
C PRO A 513 44.53 31.55 18.52
N GLY A 514 45.70 31.06 18.12
CA GLY A 514 45.83 30.22 16.92
C GLY A 514 44.92 29.01 16.84
N GLN A 515 44.17 28.89 15.74
CA GLN A 515 43.06 27.99 15.51
C GLN A 515 43.50 26.56 15.14
N VAL A 516 43.01 25.54 15.85
CA VAL A 516 43.39 24.13 15.60
C VAL A 516 42.53 23.51 14.51
N LEU A 517 43.16 23.12 13.40
CA LEU A 517 42.54 22.35 12.32
C LEU A 517 42.49 20.86 12.66
N PHE A 518 43.57 20.32 13.22
CA PHE A 518 43.68 18.91 13.59
C PHE A 518 44.46 18.75 14.89
N ASN A 519 43.99 17.93 15.81
CA ASN A 519 44.70 17.54 17.02
C ASN A 519 44.74 16.02 17.13
N PHE A 520 45.94 15.48 17.28
CA PHE A 520 46.20 14.03 17.17
C PHE A 520 46.39 13.41 18.54
N ASN A 521 45.73 12.26 18.76
CA ASN A 521 45.62 11.57 20.03
C ASN A 521 45.29 12.50 21.22
N GLN A 522 44.51 13.55 20.94
CA GLN A 522 44.18 14.62 21.87
C GLN A 522 45.39 15.13 22.68
N SER A 523 46.57 15.19 22.06
CA SER A 523 47.81 15.57 22.73
C SER A 523 48.02 17.08 22.63
N PRO A 524 48.41 17.78 23.71
CA PRO A 524 48.76 19.20 23.61
C PRO A 524 50.05 19.44 22.81
N TYR A 525 50.74 18.36 22.41
CA TYR A 525 51.97 18.38 21.65
C TYR A 525 51.83 17.86 20.22
N HIS A 526 50.64 17.43 19.75
CA HIS A 526 50.46 16.95 18.37
C HIS A 526 49.28 17.66 17.69
N TYR A 527 49.54 18.68 16.89
CA TYR A 527 48.47 19.40 16.19
C TYR A 527 48.93 20.12 14.93
N ILE A 528 47.94 20.49 14.12
CA ILE A 528 48.05 21.41 12.99
C ILE A 528 47.17 22.61 13.30
N LYS A 529 47.76 23.81 13.25
CA LYS A 529 47.09 25.09 13.53
C LYS A 529 47.21 26.07 12.36
N TYR A 530 46.22 26.94 12.29
CA TYR A 530 46.17 28.15 11.48
C TYR A 530 46.28 29.38 12.41
N LEU A 531 47.01 30.44 12.02
CA LEU A 531 47.25 31.68 12.79
C LEU A 531 48.08 31.48 14.06
N ASP A 532 49.37 31.21 13.95
CA ASP A 532 50.20 31.05 15.15
C ASP A 532 50.49 32.40 15.86
N ASP A 533 50.36 32.45 17.19
CA ASP A 533 50.60 33.63 18.04
C ASP A 533 52.10 33.92 18.25
N ASN A 534 52.97 33.30 17.44
CA ASN A 534 54.40 33.32 17.65
C ASN A 534 54.98 34.70 17.29
N ILE A 535 55.37 35.45 18.33
CA ILE A 535 55.91 36.84 18.30
C ILE A 535 57.04 37.07 17.27
N LEU A 536 57.71 36.02 16.80
CA LEU A 536 58.84 36.10 15.86
C LEU A 536 58.43 36.19 14.38
N ILE A 537 57.18 35.87 14.03
CA ILE A 537 56.70 35.85 12.64
C ILE A 537 55.31 36.50 12.62
N GLN A 538 55.19 37.68 12.02
CA GLN A 538 53.89 38.34 11.82
C GLN A 538 53.20 37.69 10.60
N GLY A 539 52.09 36.96 10.78
CA GLY A 539 51.26 36.55 9.64
C GLY A 539 50.29 35.38 9.89
N GLU A 540 49.32 35.25 8.98
CA GLU A 540 48.35 34.15 8.93
C GLU A 540 49.02 32.90 8.33
N THR A 541 49.76 32.12 9.13
CA THR A 541 50.53 30.92 8.70
C THR A 541 49.93 29.61 9.20
N LEU A 542 50.35 28.48 8.61
CA LEU A 542 50.08 27.13 9.09
C LEU A 542 51.27 26.64 9.93
N THR A 543 50.99 26.10 11.12
CA THR A 543 51.97 25.54 12.04
C THR A 543 51.64 24.08 12.35
N ILE A 544 52.64 23.22 12.27
CA ILE A 544 52.59 21.82 12.68
C ILE A 544 53.48 21.70 13.92
N PHE A 545 52.92 21.20 15.02
CA PHE A 545 53.63 20.98 16.27
C PHE A 545 53.65 19.51 16.61
N ASP A 546 54.84 19.02 16.95
CA ASP A 546 55.06 17.69 17.46
C ASP A 546 55.92 17.70 18.75
N THR A 547 56.18 16.54 19.37
CA THR A 547 57.03 16.48 20.59
C THR A 547 58.49 16.87 20.35
N ASN A 548 58.93 16.94 19.10
CA ASN A 548 60.30 17.24 18.68
C ASN A 548 60.46 18.68 18.15
N GLY A 549 59.38 19.43 17.94
CA GLY A 549 59.42 20.86 17.67
C GLY A 549 58.31 21.37 16.75
N TRP A 550 58.59 22.51 16.10
CA TRP A 550 57.65 23.23 15.24
C TRP A 550 58.10 23.23 13.77
N LEU A 551 57.13 23.11 12.87
CA LEU A 551 57.26 23.34 11.43
C LEU A 551 56.23 24.39 11.02
N TYR A 552 56.67 25.47 10.39
CA TYR A 552 55.76 26.53 9.91
C TYR A 552 55.96 26.83 8.43
N THR A 553 54.87 27.23 7.80
CA THR A 553 54.84 27.71 6.41
C THR A 553 55.07 29.22 6.37
N ASP A 554 55.88 29.71 5.44
CA ASP A 554 55.89 31.14 5.10
C ASP A 554 54.93 31.40 3.93
N TYR A 555 53.64 31.18 4.19
CA TYR A 555 52.58 31.34 3.22
C TYR A 555 51.44 32.15 3.85
N PRO A 556 51.04 33.30 3.26
CA PRO A 556 49.93 34.10 3.76
C PRO A 556 48.60 33.51 3.31
N PHE A 557 47.87 32.88 4.22
CA PHE A 557 46.48 32.52 3.98
C PHE A 557 45.60 33.78 3.97
N GLN A 558 44.47 33.74 3.26
CA GLN A 558 43.49 34.81 3.08
C GLN A 558 42.09 34.17 3.00
N SER A 559 41.01 34.94 2.87
CA SER A 559 39.65 34.37 2.76
C SER A 559 39.32 33.77 1.38
N ARG A 560 39.97 32.65 1.06
CA ARG A 560 39.67 31.77 -0.08
C ARG A 560 39.81 30.30 0.32
N TRP A 561 39.40 29.39 -0.56
CA TRP A 561 39.71 27.97 -0.37
C TRP A 561 41.18 27.67 -0.67
N TYR A 562 41.77 26.82 0.16
CA TYR A 562 43.12 26.28 0.00
C TYR A 562 43.06 24.77 0.06
N HIS A 563 43.81 24.08 -0.80
CA HIS A 563 44.24 22.71 -0.54
C HIS A 563 45.59 22.73 0.16
N VAL A 564 45.73 21.86 1.16
CA VAL A 564 46.98 21.60 1.87
C VAL A 564 47.28 20.11 1.84
N ALA A 565 48.51 19.74 1.51
CA ALA A 565 49.03 18.39 1.72
C ALA A 565 50.34 18.42 2.50
N ILE A 566 50.41 17.65 3.57
CA ILE A 566 51.58 17.48 4.43
C ILE A 566 52.10 16.06 4.24
N VAL A 567 53.31 15.91 3.71
CA VAL A 567 53.92 14.62 3.36
C VAL A 567 55.11 14.31 4.29
N SER A 568 55.10 13.12 4.90
CA SER A 568 56.17 12.62 5.76
C SER A 568 56.79 11.35 5.16
N ASP A 569 58.13 11.28 5.10
CA ASP A 569 58.90 10.20 4.46
C ASP A 569 59.91 9.50 5.41
N GLU A 570 59.55 9.33 6.68
CA GLU A 570 60.33 8.72 7.78
C GLU A 570 61.51 9.54 8.31
N THR A 571 62.13 10.40 7.51
CA THR A 571 63.36 11.12 7.93
C THR A 571 63.11 12.57 8.33
N LYS A 572 62.11 13.23 7.72
CA LYS A 572 61.60 14.58 8.07
C LYS A 572 60.10 14.67 7.72
N TYR A 573 59.39 15.66 8.28
CA TYR A 573 58.20 16.18 7.62
C TYR A 573 58.68 16.88 6.36
N SER A 574 58.71 16.14 5.26
CA SER A 574 59.59 16.48 4.16
C SER A 574 59.02 17.56 3.25
N LYS A 575 57.69 17.67 3.10
CA LYS A 575 57.08 18.59 2.12
C LYS A 575 55.67 19.05 2.50
N ILE A 576 55.42 20.36 2.37
CA ILE A 576 54.08 20.94 2.40
C ILE A 576 53.75 21.44 1.00
N TYR A 577 52.56 21.09 0.53
CA TYR A 577 52.02 21.58 -0.73
C TYR A 577 50.80 22.45 -0.43
N ILE A 578 50.75 23.62 -1.05
CA ILE A 578 49.58 24.49 -1.06
C ILE A 578 49.06 24.52 -2.49
N ASP A 579 47.81 24.12 -2.68
CA ASP A 579 47.12 24.12 -3.97
C ASP A 579 47.90 23.35 -5.05
N GLY A 580 48.46 22.21 -4.65
CA GLY A 580 49.27 21.33 -5.52
C GLY A 580 50.73 21.74 -5.70
N ASN A 581 51.16 22.91 -5.20
CA ASN A 581 52.52 23.42 -5.35
C ASN A 581 53.31 23.27 -4.05
N GLU A 582 54.53 22.73 -4.15
CA GLU A 582 55.45 22.62 -3.00
C GLU A 582 55.88 24.02 -2.55
N ILE A 583 55.74 24.33 -1.26
CA ILE A 583 56.15 25.61 -0.68
C ILE A 583 57.40 25.46 0.19
N PRO A 584 58.22 26.51 0.35
CA PRO A 584 59.29 26.52 1.33
C PRO A 584 58.75 26.35 2.75
N THR A 585 59.44 25.55 3.55
CA THR A 585 59.15 25.39 4.98
C THR A 585 60.36 25.79 5.81
N TYR A 586 60.10 26.25 7.02
CA TYR A 586 61.15 26.58 7.98
C TYR A 586 61.03 25.61 9.16
N THR A 587 62.09 24.84 9.39
CA THR A 587 62.08 23.71 10.33
C THR A 587 62.95 23.96 11.56
N LEU A 588 62.48 23.51 12.73
CA LEU A 588 63.34 23.11 13.86
C LEU A 588 63.32 21.59 14.14
N ILE A 589 62.72 20.77 13.27
CA ILE A 589 62.53 19.33 13.51
C ILE A 589 63.58 18.49 12.75
N ASP A 590 64.43 17.79 13.49
CA ASP A 590 65.14 16.58 13.04
C ASP A 590 64.47 15.37 13.73
N ASN A 591 64.02 14.36 12.96
CA ASN A 591 63.25 13.19 13.42
C ASN A 591 61.83 13.54 13.93
N PRO A 592 60.81 13.69 13.07
CA PRO A 592 59.43 13.96 13.50
C PRO A 592 58.87 12.85 14.39
N SER A 593 58.03 13.20 15.36
CA SER A 593 57.29 12.22 16.15
C SER A 593 56.02 11.75 15.42
N GLU A 594 55.54 10.58 15.81
CA GLU A 594 54.40 9.91 15.19
C GLU A 594 53.09 10.70 15.39
N PHE A 595 52.39 11.01 14.29
CA PHE A 595 51.00 11.50 14.37
C PHE A 595 50.05 10.33 14.53
N ASP A 596 49.73 10.06 15.78
CA ASP A 596 48.76 9.07 16.18
C ASP A 596 47.32 9.58 15.95
N VAL A 597 46.67 9.06 14.92
CA VAL A 597 45.28 9.39 14.57
C VAL A 597 44.25 8.45 15.20
N SER A 598 44.66 7.60 16.16
CA SER A 598 43.76 6.70 16.88
C SER A 598 42.61 7.43 17.57
N HIS A 599 42.84 8.67 18.02
CA HIS A 599 41.85 9.55 18.64
C HIS A 599 42.11 10.99 18.20
N ALA A 600 41.68 11.36 16.99
CA ALA A 600 41.91 12.69 16.46
C ALA A 600 40.67 13.59 16.61
N LEU A 601 40.91 14.89 16.79
CA LEU A 601 39.91 15.94 16.71
C LEU A 601 40.14 16.75 15.44
N ILE A 602 39.08 16.95 14.67
CA ILE A 602 39.04 17.79 13.47
C ILE A 602 38.30 19.09 13.83
N GLY A 603 38.89 20.23 13.51
CA GLY A 603 38.34 21.56 13.78
C GLY A 603 38.44 22.03 15.23
N GLY A 604 39.17 21.31 16.08
CA GLY A 604 39.49 21.77 17.43
C GLY A 604 40.41 20.82 18.18
N GLY A 605 40.82 21.20 19.39
CA GLY A 605 41.63 20.36 20.25
C GLY A 605 42.31 21.10 21.38
N ILE A 606 43.29 20.44 21.98
CA ILE A 606 44.11 20.98 23.08
C ILE A 606 45.52 21.29 22.61
N THR A 607 46.17 22.25 23.26
CA THR A 607 47.47 22.76 22.82
C THR A 607 48.33 23.12 24.03
N GLU A 608 49.64 23.24 23.87
CA GLU A 608 50.50 23.71 24.95
C GLU A 608 50.03 25.07 25.50
N GLY A 609 49.60 25.09 26.76
CA GLY A 609 49.11 26.30 27.43
C GLY A 609 47.63 26.65 27.22
N SER A 610 46.85 25.85 26.48
CA SER A 610 45.40 26.04 26.34
C SER A 610 44.64 24.71 26.28
N ASP A 611 43.63 24.57 27.12
CA ASP A 611 42.79 23.37 27.24
C ASP A 611 41.70 23.26 26.16
N SER A 612 41.52 24.29 25.32
CA SER A 612 40.55 24.23 24.23
C SER A 612 40.80 25.32 23.18
N VAL A 613 41.01 24.91 21.93
CA VAL A 613 41.22 25.82 20.80
C VAL A 613 40.53 25.26 19.57
N PHE A 614 39.79 26.10 18.84
CA PHE A 614 38.86 25.66 17.79
C PHE A 614 39.06 26.42 16.49
N PHE A 615 38.79 25.74 15.38
CA PHE A 615 38.82 26.31 14.05
C PHE A 615 37.55 27.10 13.75
N ALA A 616 37.71 28.24 13.07
CA ALA A 616 36.59 29.01 12.54
C ALA A 616 36.75 29.15 11.02
N GLY A 617 35.91 28.45 10.28
CA GLY A 617 36.01 28.37 8.83
C GLY A 617 35.27 27.16 8.28
N LYS A 618 35.65 26.73 7.08
CA LYS A 618 35.06 25.55 6.43
C LYS A 618 36.16 24.53 6.15
N LEU A 619 35.86 23.25 6.31
CA LEU A 619 36.72 22.14 5.90
C LEU A 619 36.02 21.31 4.84
N ASP A 620 36.82 20.76 3.94
CA ASP A 620 36.38 19.89 2.86
C ASP A 620 37.51 18.88 2.53
N GLU A 621 37.18 17.76 1.91
CA GLU A 621 38.14 16.80 1.35
C GLU A 621 39.28 16.36 2.30
N VAL A 622 38.98 16.07 3.57
CA VAL A 622 39.97 15.67 4.58
C VAL A 622 40.37 14.20 4.37
N ARG A 623 41.67 13.93 4.25
CA ARG A 623 42.24 12.60 3.95
C ARG A 623 43.44 12.31 4.81
N PHE A 624 43.51 11.06 5.26
CA PHE A 624 44.62 10.49 6.00
C PHE A 624 45.16 9.28 5.25
N TRP A 625 46.35 9.42 4.66
CA TRP A 625 47.03 8.38 3.90
C TRP A 625 48.15 7.76 4.73
N GLY A 626 48.21 6.43 4.76
CA GLY A 626 49.31 5.66 5.36
C GLY A 626 50.58 5.56 4.51
N ILE A 627 50.64 6.29 3.39
CA ILE A 627 51.82 6.38 2.53
C ILE A 627 52.10 7.83 2.11
N PRO A 628 53.37 8.21 1.86
CA PRO A 628 53.70 9.49 1.28
C PRO A 628 53.21 9.56 -0.17
N LYS A 629 52.32 10.51 -0.47
CA LYS A 629 51.86 10.75 -1.83
C LYS A 629 52.90 11.56 -2.62
N PRO A 630 53.21 11.18 -3.88
CA PRO A 630 54.17 11.91 -4.69
C PRO A 630 53.61 13.27 -5.14
N ALA A 631 54.49 14.25 -5.37
CA ALA A 631 54.13 15.59 -5.84
C ALA A 631 53.20 15.60 -7.07
N SER A 632 53.40 14.68 -8.02
CA SER A 632 52.54 14.55 -9.20
C SER A 632 51.11 14.15 -8.83
N PHE A 633 50.95 13.19 -7.91
CA PHE A 633 49.63 12.78 -7.42
C PHE A 633 48.91 13.92 -6.73
N ILE A 634 49.61 14.66 -5.85
CA ILE A 634 49.05 15.80 -5.14
C ILE A 634 48.59 16.88 -6.13
N ARG A 635 49.47 17.27 -7.06
CA ARG A 635 49.14 18.27 -8.10
C ARG A 635 48.00 17.85 -9.01
N GLU A 636 47.83 16.56 -9.28
CA GLU A 636 46.77 16.04 -10.14
C GLU A 636 45.42 15.88 -9.44
N ASN A 637 45.41 15.82 -8.09
CA ASN A 637 44.22 15.46 -7.31
C ASN A 637 43.85 16.45 -6.18
N TYR A 638 44.59 17.55 -6.00
CA TYR A 638 44.31 18.53 -4.94
C TYR A 638 42.89 19.10 -4.99
N TYR A 639 42.31 19.17 -6.19
CA TYR A 639 40.98 19.72 -6.50
C TYR A 639 39.91 18.65 -6.81
N LYS A 640 40.25 17.36 -6.81
CA LYS A 640 39.30 16.27 -7.12
C LYS A 640 38.81 15.59 -5.87
N GLU A 641 37.58 15.10 -5.87
CA GLU A 641 37.19 14.01 -4.98
C GLU A 641 37.96 12.75 -5.39
N ILE A 642 38.45 11.99 -4.40
CA ILE A 642 39.22 10.76 -4.69
C ILE A 642 38.26 9.57 -4.73
N GLN A 643 38.17 8.95 -5.91
CA GLN A 643 37.49 7.67 -6.08
C GLN A 643 38.48 6.52 -5.87
N SER A 644 38.98 6.29 -4.66
CA SER A 644 39.75 5.08 -4.39
C SER A 644 39.80 4.67 -2.92
N ALA A 645 39.28 3.49 -2.65
CA ALA A 645 39.39 2.72 -1.40
C ALA A 645 40.58 1.75 -1.45
N ASP A 646 41.75 2.21 -1.91
CA ASP A 646 42.95 1.38 -1.73
C ASP A 646 43.32 1.38 -0.24
N GLY A 647 43.90 0.29 0.27
CA GLY A 647 44.20 0.14 1.70
C GLY A 647 45.27 1.09 2.25
N THR A 648 45.68 2.09 1.46
CA THR A 648 46.60 3.14 1.88
C THR A 648 45.86 4.41 2.32
N LEU A 649 44.56 4.54 2.03
CA LEU A 649 43.69 5.59 2.54
C LEU A 649 43.05 5.12 3.85
N PHE A 650 43.55 5.58 4.99
CA PHE A 650 43.06 5.18 6.30
C PHE A 650 41.73 5.84 6.68
N ALA A 651 41.51 7.07 6.20
CA ALA A 651 40.24 7.76 6.31
C ALA A 651 40.11 8.85 5.24
N TYR A 652 38.89 9.07 4.78
CA TYR A 652 38.52 10.11 3.83
C TYR A 652 37.15 10.67 4.17
N TYR A 653 37.11 11.93 4.60
CA TYR A 653 35.90 12.68 4.86
C TYR A 653 35.72 13.72 3.75
N PRO A 654 34.87 13.45 2.74
CA PRO A 654 34.55 14.42 1.69
C PRO A 654 33.74 15.59 2.24
N MET A 655 33.14 15.47 3.43
CA MET A 655 32.30 16.50 4.04
C MET A 655 31.13 16.98 3.13
N ASN A 656 30.73 16.13 2.18
CA ASN A 656 29.75 16.39 1.15
C ASN A 656 28.35 15.80 1.52
N GLN A 657 27.93 15.93 2.77
CA GLN A 657 26.66 15.39 3.29
C GLN A 657 25.60 16.48 3.44
N GLY A 658 24.34 16.06 3.57
CA GLY A 658 23.23 16.94 3.90
C GLY A 658 22.88 17.96 2.83
N LEU A 659 21.99 18.88 3.18
CA LEU A 659 21.61 20.01 2.36
C LEU A 659 22.38 21.24 2.80
N ALA A 660 23.07 21.89 1.87
CA ALA A 660 23.81 23.10 2.17
C ALA A 660 22.89 24.17 2.78
N ASN A 661 23.37 24.81 3.84
CA ASN A 661 22.74 25.95 4.50
C ASN A 661 21.28 25.70 4.94
N SER A 662 20.90 24.42 5.14
CA SER A 662 19.53 23.97 5.38
C SER A 662 19.44 23.06 6.63
N ASN A 663 18.27 22.54 6.98
CA ASN A 663 18.14 21.69 8.17
C ASN A 663 18.68 20.27 7.93
N ASN A 664 19.62 19.83 8.76
CA ASN A 664 20.26 18.51 8.72
C ASN A 664 20.32 17.79 10.09
N PRO A 665 19.28 17.87 10.94
CA PRO A 665 19.38 17.47 12.34
C PRO A 665 19.73 15.98 12.57
N CYS A 666 19.48 15.11 11.59
CA CYS A 666 19.81 13.68 11.65
C CYS A 666 21.21 13.33 11.13
N ILE A 667 21.96 14.28 10.57
CA ILE A 667 23.29 14.03 10.02
C ILE A 667 24.33 14.40 11.09
N THR A 668 24.38 13.60 12.15
CA THR A 668 25.21 13.84 13.35
C THR A 668 26.62 13.28 13.24
N ASN A 669 26.95 12.62 12.13
CA ASN A 669 28.22 11.95 11.95
C ASN A 669 28.85 12.32 10.61
N LEU A 670 30.17 12.53 10.60
CA LEU A 670 30.97 12.58 9.39
C LEU A 670 31.11 11.18 8.80
N LYS A 671 30.81 11.05 7.51
CA LYS A 671 30.97 9.80 6.76
C LYS A 671 32.41 9.66 6.28
N ASP A 672 33.01 8.51 6.59
CA ASP A 672 34.28 8.07 6.00
C ASP A 672 33.99 7.25 4.73
N LEU A 673 34.58 7.65 3.59
CA LEU A 673 34.53 6.92 2.31
C LEU A 673 35.74 6.03 2.06
N SER A 674 36.65 5.89 3.02
CA SER A 674 37.69 4.87 2.98
C SER A 674 37.11 3.45 3.11
N GLN A 675 37.94 2.43 2.89
CA GLN A 675 37.53 1.04 3.11
C GLN A 675 37.28 0.70 4.59
N TYR A 676 37.68 1.56 5.52
CA TYR A 676 37.64 1.29 6.96
C TYR A 676 36.37 1.82 7.63
N GLY A 677 35.67 2.79 7.03
CA GLY A 677 34.41 3.31 7.57
C GLY A 677 34.54 3.97 8.95
N ASN A 678 35.67 4.62 9.22
CA ASN A 678 35.99 5.30 10.48
C ASN A 678 35.21 6.63 10.61
N GLY A 679 33.88 6.57 10.70
CA GLY A 679 33.02 7.75 10.80
C GLY A 679 33.37 8.65 11.99
N GLY A 680 33.13 9.95 11.85
CA GLY A 680 33.39 10.93 12.90
C GLY A 680 32.11 11.35 13.63
N THR A 681 32.20 11.65 14.92
CA THR A 681 31.09 12.20 15.72
C THR A 681 31.15 13.72 15.68
N LEU A 682 30.08 14.38 15.24
CA LEU A 682 29.97 15.85 15.25
C LEU A 682 29.59 16.32 16.66
N THR A 683 30.37 17.24 17.23
CA THR A 683 30.13 17.81 18.56
C THR A 683 29.85 19.31 18.45
N ASN A 684 28.77 19.75 19.08
CA ASN A 684 28.31 21.16 19.14
C ASN A 684 27.84 21.79 17.81
N PHE A 685 27.70 21.00 16.75
CA PHE A 685 27.11 21.46 15.49
C PHE A 685 25.60 21.73 15.65
N ALA A 686 25.15 22.88 15.17
CA ALA A 686 23.74 23.27 15.19
C ALA A 686 22.89 22.50 14.19
N LEU A 687 23.51 22.05 13.08
CA LEU A 687 22.88 21.28 11.99
C LEU A 687 21.56 21.88 11.48
N SER A 688 21.44 23.20 11.58
CA SER A 688 20.26 23.98 11.19
C SER A 688 20.70 25.32 10.61
N GLY A 689 20.13 25.71 9.48
CA GLY A 689 20.51 26.93 8.77
C GLY A 689 21.95 26.90 8.23
N SER A 690 22.65 28.05 8.22
CA SER A 690 23.91 28.22 7.49
C SER A 690 25.20 28.17 8.31
N SER A 691 25.13 28.04 9.64
CA SER A 691 26.32 28.07 10.51
C SER A 691 26.42 26.78 11.30
N CYS A 692 27.63 26.28 11.53
CA CYS A 692 27.84 25.04 12.30
C CYS A 692 27.06 23.87 11.67
N ASN A 693 27.18 23.76 10.34
CA ASN A 693 26.35 22.89 9.51
C ASN A 693 27.05 22.60 8.17
N TRP A 694 26.42 21.77 7.36
CA TRP A 694 26.75 21.60 5.95
C TRP A 694 26.53 22.91 5.18
N SER A 695 27.53 23.33 4.42
CA SER A 695 27.52 24.56 3.63
C SER A 695 28.01 24.28 2.22
N GLU A 696 27.72 25.19 1.28
CA GLU A 696 28.25 25.09 -0.08
C GLU A 696 29.78 25.17 -0.04
N SER A 697 30.44 24.19 -0.66
CA SER A 697 31.86 24.26 -1.04
C SER A 697 32.02 25.15 -2.28
N VAL A 698 33.25 25.38 -2.77
CA VAL A 698 33.43 26.05 -4.07
C VAL A 698 32.69 25.27 -5.13
N THR A 699 31.74 25.94 -5.78
CA THR A 699 30.97 25.43 -6.92
C THR A 699 31.92 25.20 -8.08
N CYS A 700 32.57 24.04 -8.14
CA CYS A 700 33.08 23.46 -9.38
C CYS A 700 32.31 22.15 -9.53
N SER A 701 31.34 22.12 -10.45
CA SER A 701 30.47 20.95 -10.65
C SER A 701 31.31 19.68 -10.81
N ALA A 702 30.77 18.53 -10.42
CA ALA A 702 31.41 17.21 -10.48
C ALA A 702 31.96 16.80 -11.87
N ASN A 703 31.71 17.59 -12.91
CA ASN A 703 32.60 17.68 -14.06
C ASN A 703 33.24 19.06 -14.05
N PHE A 704 34.58 19.10 -13.84
CA PHE A 704 35.55 20.07 -14.36
C PHE A 704 36.50 20.78 -13.36
N PRO A 705 37.70 21.23 -13.83
CA PRO A 705 37.85 21.99 -15.07
C PRO A 705 38.04 21.16 -16.35
N GLU A 706 37.17 21.35 -17.34
CA GLU A 706 37.35 20.97 -18.73
C GLU A 706 38.44 21.94 -19.14
N VAL A 707 39.52 21.44 -19.72
CA VAL A 707 40.49 22.34 -20.31
C VAL A 707 39.73 23.11 -21.39
N ASN A 708 39.40 24.36 -21.10
CA ASN A 708 38.77 25.25 -22.04
C ASN A 708 39.89 25.88 -22.86
N ILE A 709 40.16 25.26 -24.01
CA ILE A 709 41.26 25.62 -24.88
C ILE A 709 40.80 26.78 -25.75
N PHE A 710 41.61 27.83 -25.80
CA PHE A 710 41.41 28.89 -26.76
C PHE A 710 41.68 28.38 -28.19
N THR A 711 40.65 28.36 -29.02
CA THR A 711 40.67 27.88 -30.41
C THR A 711 40.63 29.00 -31.44
N GLY A 712 40.50 30.28 -31.03
CA GLY A 712 40.48 31.45 -31.91
C GLY A 712 41.63 31.49 -32.94
N ASN A 713 41.43 32.19 -34.07
CA ASN A 713 42.28 32.07 -35.27
C ASN A 713 43.77 32.45 -35.10
N ASP A 714 44.63 31.81 -35.90
CA ASP A 714 46.12 31.83 -35.90
C ASP A 714 46.78 33.15 -36.35
N SER A 715 46.03 34.25 -36.42
CA SER A 715 46.57 35.53 -36.90
C SER A 715 46.83 36.45 -35.73
N ASN A 716 47.94 37.22 -35.76
CA ASN A 716 48.36 38.26 -34.80
C ASN A 716 47.32 39.40 -34.56
N SER A 717 46.03 39.16 -34.73
CA SER A 717 44.92 40.02 -34.31
C SER A 717 44.26 39.39 -33.09
N PRO A 718 44.23 40.09 -31.94
CA PRO A 718 43.56 39.60 -30.76
C PRO A 718 42.10 39.24 -31.05
N THR A 719 41.64 38.12 -30.50
CA THR A 719 40.23 37.72 -30.54
C THR A 719 39.65 37.72 -29.13
N ASP A 720 38.42 38.23 -29.01
CA ASP A 720 37.81 38.59 -27.74
C ASP A 720 37.47 37.36 -26.87
N TRP A 721 37.78 37.44 -25.58
CA TRP A 721 37.47 36.46 -24.53
C TRP A 721 35.98 36.11 -24.49
N PHE A 722 35.09 37.08 -24.73
CA PHE A 722 33.64 36.88 -24.61
C PHE A 722 32.97 36.30 -25.86
N VAL A 723 33.75 35.89 -26.87
CA VAL A 723 33.21 35.21 -28.05
C VAL A 723 33.27 33.70 -27.81
N GLY A 724 32.13 33.08 -27.48
CA GLY A 724 32.05 31.66 -27.12
C GLY A 724 32.62 30.68 -28.14
N ASN A 725 32.60 31.01 -29.44
CA ASN A 725 33.17 30.17 -30.50
C ASN A 725 34.72 30.18 -30.54
N ASN A 726 35.37 31.05 -29.78
CA ASN A 726 36.83 31.06 -29.64
C ASN A 726 37.34 30.05 -28.61
N TRP A 727 36.44 29.27 -28.01
CA TRP A 727 36.70 28.41 -26.87
C TRP A 727 36.15 27.02 -27.13
N SER A 728 36.88 25.98 -26.72
CA SER A 728 36.48 24.58 -26.96
C SER A 728 35.15 24.22 -26.29
N THR A 729 34.76 24.93 -25.22
CA THR A 729 33.57 24.62 -24.42
C THR A 729 32.67 25.85 -24.17
N GLY A 730 32.81 26.90 -24.99
CA GLY A 730 32.12 28.18 -24.79
C GLY A 730 32.90 29.15 -23.90
N ILE A 731 32.32 30.32 -23.59
CA ILE A 731 33.00 31.38 -22.82
C ILE A 731 33.47 30.84 -21.45
N PRO A 732 34.75 31.04 -21.07
CA PRO A 732 35.27 30.60 -19.80
C PRO A 732 34.50 31.11 -18.59
N ASN A 733 34.33 30.24 -17.59
CA ASN A 733 33.77 30.60 -16.28
C ASN A 733 34.74 30.27 -15.14
N ALA A 734 34.40 30.77 -13.94
CA ALA A 734 35.09 30.58 -12.66
C ALA A 734 35.58 29.14 -12.34
N CYS A 735 35.02 28.11 -12.98
CA CYS A 735 35.31 26.70 -12.71
C CYS A 735 36.24 26.06 -13.76
N GLN A 736 36.70 26.81 -14.76
CA GLN A 736 37.42 26.26 -15.92
C GLN A 736 38.93 26.54 -15.92
N TYR A 737 39.71 25.58 -16.44
CA TYR A 737 41.13 25.70 -16.70
C TYR A 737 41.25 26.24 -18.10
N VAL A 738 41.67 27.48 -18.19
CA VAL A 738 41.80 28.20 -19.45
C VAL A 738 43.20 27.95 -19.98
N LEU A 739 43.28 27.32 -21.15
CA LEU A 739 44.55 27.12 -21.85
C LEU A 739 44.61 28.03 -23.07
N ILE A 740 45.64 28.88 -23.15
CA ILE A 740 45.99 29.66 -24.34
C ILE A 740 47.19 28.97 -25.01
N PRO A 741 46.99 28.25 -26.14
CA PRO A 741 48.06 27.54 -26.83
C PRO A 741 49.12 28.44 -27.46
N ASN A 742 50.26 27.86 -27.81
CA ASN A 742 51.31 28.53 -28.59
C ASN A 742 50.76 29.13 -29.90
N GLY A 743 51.09 30.40 -30.18
CA GLY A 743 50.70 31.11 -31.40
C GLY A 743 49.29 31.70 -31.37
N LYS A 744 48.58 31.62 -30.24
CA LYS A 744 47.23 32.16 -30.07
C LYS A 744 47.25 33.48 -29.28
N THR A 745 46.37 34.41 -29.64
CA THR A 745 46.24 35.70 -28.94
C THR A 745 44.79 35.94 -28.52
N VAL A 746 44.57 36.08 -27.21
CA VAL A 746 43.29 36.40 -26.57
C VAL A 746 43.33 37.82 -26.04
N GLU A 747 42.26 38.58 -26.26
CA GLU A 747 42.07 39.88 -25.62
C GLU A 747 40.80 39.90 -24.79
N LEU A 748 40.90 40.42 -23.56
CA LEU A 748 39.76 40.66 -22.69
C LEU A 748 39.24 42.08 -22.94
N ASN A 749 38.23 42.21 -23.80
CA ASN A 749 37.55 43.47 -24.07
C ASN A 749 36.27 43.50 -23.22
N ALA A 750 36.31 44.19 -22.08
CA ALA A 750 35.24 44.39 -21.07
C ALA A 750 33.87 43.75 -21.39
N PRO A 751 33.26 42.95 -20.48
CA PRO A 751 33.23 43.15 -19.02
C PRO A 751 34.26 42.30 -18.21
N ALA A 752 34.03 42.15 -16.90
CA ALA A 752 34.82 41.29 -16.03
C ALA A 752 34.66 39.81 -16.38
N ALA A 753 35.75 39.04 -16.35
CA ALA A 753 35.77 37.60 -16.54
C ALA A 753 36.33 36.90 -15.29
N SER A 754 36.03 35.61 -15.14
CA SER A 754 36.65 34.77 -14.13
C SER A 754 36.98 33.39 -14.70
N CYS A 755 38.04 32.78 -14.19
CA CYS A 755 38.41 31.39 -14.47
C CYS A 755 39.02 30.71 -13.25
N PHE A 756 39.01 29.38 -13.21
CA PHE A 756 39.68 28.65 -12.15
C PHE A 756 41.19 28.84 -12.31
N GLN A 757 41.76 28.48 -13.45
CA GLN A 757 43.19 28.67 -13.71
C GLN A 757 43.42 29.18 -15.13
N LEU A 758 44.48 29.95 -15.35
CA LEU A 758 44.91 30.40 -16.68
C LEU A 758 46.34 29.93 -16.96
N GLU A 759 46.53 29.12 -18.01
CA GLU A 759 47.84 28.78 -18.56
C GLU A 759 48.02 29.43 -19.93
N VAL A 760 49.12 30.16 -20.10
CA VAL A 760 49.56 30.68 -21.40
C VAL A 760 50.82 29.94 -21.82
N GLN A 761 50.70 29.08 -22.85
CA GLN A 761 51.84 28.33 -23.37
C GLN A 761 52.85 29.24 -24.04
N ASN A 762 54.11 28.79 -24.13
CA ASN A 762 55.19 29.53 -24.77
C ASN A 762 54.79 29.95 -26.20
N GLY A 763 54.69 31.26 -26.45
CA GLY A 763 54.26 31.85 -27.73
C GLY A 763 52.76 32.20 -27.82
N GLY A 764 51.95 31.89 -26.82
CA GLY A 764 50.60 32.43 -26.64
C GLY A 764 50.62 33.86 -26.06
N THR A 765 49.52 34.59 -26.17
CA THR A 765 49.41 35.97 -25.66
C THR A 765 48.02 36.21 -25.07
N PHE A 766 47.98 36.80 -23.88
CA PHE A 766 46.77 37.32 -23.24
C PHE A 766 46.94 38.84 -23.05
N SER A 767 45.96 39.64 -23.49
CA SER A 767 45.94 41.09 -23.29
C SER A 767 44.64 41.57 -22.66
N SER A 768 44.70 42.62 -21.85
CA SER A 768 43.53 43.23 -21.20
C SER A 768 43.26 44.60 -21.79
N GLY A 769 42.02 44.84 -22.23
CA GLY A 769 41.54 46.14 -22.68
C GLY A 769 41.30 47.13 -21.54
N ILE A 770 41.12 48.42 -21.86
CA ILE A 770 40.86 49.46 -20.85
C ILE A 770 39.54 49.16 -20.12
N GLY A 771 39.61 48.97 -18.79
CA GLY A 771 38.44 48.74 -17.94
C GLY A 771 38.01 47.27 -17.79
N ALA A 772 38.80 46.33 -18.31
CA ALA A 772 38.57 44.90 -18.13
C ALA A 772 39.29 44.34 -16.88
N SER A 773 38.68 43.34 -16.24
CA SER A 773 39.25 42.63 -15.09
C SER A 773 39.09 41.13 -15.26
N LEU A 774 40.16 40.36 -15.03
CA LEU A 774 40.11 38.90 -14.94
C LEU A 774 40.36 38.49 -13.50
N GLU A 775 39.46 37.70 -12.94
CA GLU A 775 39.62 37.07 -11.63
C GLU A 775 40.03 35.60 -11.81
N ILE A 776 41.24 35.24 -11.37
CA ILE A 776 41.74 33.86 -11.39
C ILE A 776 41.55 33.30 -9.98
N LEU A 777 40.74 32.24 -9.87
CA LEU A 777 40.30 31.69 -8.59
C LEU A 777 41.22 30.60 -8.03
N ALA A 778 42.09 30.02 -8.87
CA ALA A 778 43.20 29.19 -8.46
C ALA A 778 44.39 30.06 -8.06
N PRO A 779 45.33 29.54 -7.28
CA PRO A 779 46.34 30.37 -6.68
C PRO A 779 47.71 30.20 -7.32
N GLY A 780 48.35 31.34 -7.49
CA GLY A 780 49.67 31.46 -8.07
C GLY A 780 49.62 31.63 -9.57
N HIS A 781 49.34 32.86 -10.02
CA HIS A 781 50.26 33.65 -10.86
C HIS A 781 49.80 35.11 -11.00
#